data_AF-A0A954Q352-F1
#
_entry.id   AF-A0A954Q352-F1
#
_cell.length_a   1.000
_cell.length_b   1.000
_cell.length_c   1.000
_cell.angle_alpha   90.00
_cell.angle_beta   90.00
_cell.angle_gamma   90.00
#
_symmetry.space_group_name_H-M   'P 1'
#
loop_
_entity.id
_entity.type
_entity.pdbx_description
1 polymer ?
#
loop_
_entity_poly.entity_id
_entity_poly.type
_entity_poly.pdbx_seq_one_letter_code
_entity_poly.pdbx_strand_id
1 'polypeptide(L)'
;MMLRRIRQLRKAAARKARKPGRSSNRLSGFEPLEERIALSATPFGAQPDDTAEFLLGTVNVSVVLLESNKVQSNDNPTVGTSREENWTSASINSVKQKVTEGLQWWADTLEGITDKHQLSFNIDFTHADTPVSTRFEPITQPASDYQFWIYDFLNSEVNTTGSFTTDVRAYNHNQRVANNTNWAFTIFVVNDENDADHKFDVTSGGLERAFAFPGGLFLVTLASRPASTIAHETGHIFWAMDEYQGGGTYNSSRGYYDTQNVNAWNNPTPGVIREPSIMDRGSCEEGGGLLCTAYQQHTSSASSLAMLGWRDSDGDGIFDVLDVEHSLEGTGSYDPSTGTYRFVGESSVQTLPNLNPRESSLPTESLRNDITINRISRAEYRIDGGAWQTAASPNAYVATLDLRFAVPSTASKVEIRTIDAVSGVTSPVFVGDLTRPASTQQTGIRGFVFTDSDQDGVIDTGEGGLAGSTVRLVNASGQPISLQNRIEPDDHNPNAVISNVNAAATLTAVGSATSGDKVYARSVGQSSTGSQAFSACSFTASGGACSIYQTEWTSSTRQLRIDFTSPVTTLSIDAVSNNPVDYGRLEIYDANDNLLARYTTDAIASGQFETMTLSRPTADIAYALAGGHADTGVRLDNLRFGPVASAVTDAFGAYSIPNLEPGTYQVQVIGPSGSQATSPTTKSVSLTTNELMATADFGFAAFASRWQNQTNRFDVNNDGAVSPLDALQIINDLNSKGSRILVIADGVPPYLDVNGDGSVAPIDVLQVINAIEAAASEGESPLLGDSSPITVLAAAPPMAEGEFVQTIAAAVEVNSASLASPLNANVQHTVESSPRVQLPPQATAEVAKSQRLSHVATKPASDDLLTTDAIEDAIEAFAEDLAAFWGLSQDSA
;
A
#
# COMPACT_ATOMS: atom_id res chain seq x y z
N MET A 1 27.60 -63.30 -12.24
CA MET A 1 28.88 -63.81 -11.70
C MET A 1 29.54 -62.69 -10.91
N MET A 2 30.24 -62.99 -9.79
CA MET A 2 30.88 -62.04 -8.85
C MET A 2 29.92 -61.01 -8.20
N LEU A 3 29.59 -61.08 -6.90
CA LEU A 3 30.41 -60.76 -5.69
C LEU A 3 30.76 -59.26 -5.60
N ARG A 4 30.22 -58.41 -4.73
CA ARG A 4 29.49 -58.52 -3.43
C ARG A 4 30.36 -58.75 -2.17
N ARG A 5 31.03 -57.69 -1.67
CA ARG A 5 31.49 -57.42 -0.28
C ARG A 5 31.53 -55.87 -0.09
N ILE A 6 31.25 -55.19 1.04
CA ILE A 6 31.15 -55.43 2.50
C ILE A 6 32.37 -54.95 3.35
N ARG A 7 32.14 -53.80 4.03
CA ARG A 7 32.60 -53.34 5.38
C ARG A 7 33.99 -52.70 5.64
N GLN A 8 33.91 -51.72 6.56
CA GLN A 8 34.91 -51.21 7.54
C GLN A 8 35.96 -50.22 7.00
N LEU A 9 36.40 -49.21 7.77
CA LEU A 9 36.75 -49.20 9.20
C LEU A 9 35.91 -48.30 10.15
N ARG A 10 36.14 -48.48 11.46
CA ARG A 10 35.64 -47.69 12.61
C ARG A 10 36.81 -47.32 13.54
N LYS A 11 36.75 -46.14 14.17
CA LYS A 11 36.94 -45.86 15.63
C LYS A 11 37.00 -44.32 15.83
N ALA A 12 36.33 -43.63 16.75
CA ALA A 12 35.60 -43.90 18.01
C ALA A 12 36.38 -43.57 19.29
N ALA A 13 35.89 -42.57 20.03
CA ALA A 13 36.17 -42.33 21.45
C ALA A 13 34.90 -41.74 22.12
N ALA A 14 34.39 -42.40 23.16
CA ALA A 14 33.29 -41.91 23.98
C ALA A 14 33.54 -42.33 25.43
N ARG A 15 33.21 -41.46 26.40
CA ARG A 15 33.40 -41.76 27.84
C ARG A 15 32.15 -41.37 28.63
N LYS A 16 31.70 -42.27 29.50
CA LYS A 16 30.37 -42.28 30.11
C LYS A 16 30.46 -41.89 31.60
N ALA A 17 29.64 -40.96 32.07
CA ALA A 17 29.58 -40.53 33.47
C ALA A 17 28.13 -40.40 33.98
N ARG A 18 27.96 -40.63 35.28
CA ARG A 18 26.72 -41.00 35.98
C ARG A 18 25.73 -39.83 36.17
N LYS A 19 24.42 -40.13 36.20
CA LYS A 19 23.43 -39.34 36.98
C LYS A 19 23.69 -39.54 38.48
N PRO A 20 23.42 -38.50 39.31
CA PRO A 20 22.34 -38.59 40.30
C PRO A 20 21.20 -37.58 39.98
N GLY A 21 20.28 -37.30 40.92
CA GLY A 21 19.12 -36.43 40.67
C GLY A 21 18.46 -35.87 41.94
N ARG A 22 17.22 -35.37 41.80
CA ARG A 22 16.53 -34.34 42.65
C ARG A 22 17.19 -32.95 42.52
N SER A 23 16.46 -31.84 42.55
CA SER A 23 15.10 -31.60 43.11
C SER A 23 14.13 -30.91 42.12
N SER A 24 12.87 -30.79 42.54
CA SER A 24 11.90 -29.87 41.96
C SER A 24 12.16 -28.43 42.40
N ASN A 25 11.99 -27.47 41.51
CA ASN A 25 11.45 -26.15 41.83
C ASN A 25 10.81 -25.57 40.55
N ARG A 26 9.50 -25.31 40.58
CA ARG A 26 8.88 -24.41 39.60
C ARG A 26 9.23 -23.00 40.04
N LEU A 27 9.97 -22.27 39.20
CA LEU A 27 9.88 -20.82 39.15
C LEU A 27 9.10 -20.51 37.88
N SER A 28 7.96 -19.84 38.02
CA SER A 28 7.25 -19.30 36.86
C SER A 28 8.11 -18.17 36.30
N GLY A 29 8.77 -18.41 35.17
CA GLY A 29 9.20 -17.30 34.33
C GLY A 29 7.95 -16.56 33.88
N PHE A 30 7.98 -15.23 33.98
CA PHE A 30 7.11 -14.43 33.12
C PHE A 30 7.63 -14.63 31.71
N GLU A 31 6.84 -15.27 30.86
CA GLU A 31 6.99 -15.08 29.42
C GLU A 31 6.77 -13.59 29.17
N PRO A 32 7.69 -12.88 28.49
CA PRO A 32 7.33 -11.58 27.94
C PRO A 32 6.16 -11.82 26.99
N LEU A 33 5.16 -10.95 27.03
CA LEU A 33 4.14 -10.93 26.00
C LEU A 33 4.85 -10.64 24.68
N GLU A 34 4.92 -11.63 23.79
CA GLU A 34 5.36 -11.40 22.41
C GLU A 34 4.48 -10.29 21.84
N GLU A 35 5.10 -9.25 21.28
CA GLU A 35 4.37 -8.23 20.55
C GLU A 35 3.66 -8.92 19.39
N ARG A 36 2.33 -8.98 19.45
CA ARG A 36 1.48 -9.51 18.39
C ARG A 36 1.43 -8.52 17.23
N ILE A 37 2.57 -8.33 16.58
CA ILE A 37 2.60 -7.88 15.19
C ILE A 37 1.81 -8.93 14.41
N ALA A 38 0.67 -8.52 13.87
CA ALA A 38 -0.17 -9.39 13.06
C ALA A 38 0.53 -9.63 11.72
N LEU A 39 1.36 -10.66 11.67
CA LEU A 39 2.00 -11.16 10.45
C LEU A 39 0.91 -11.72 9.53
N SER A 40 0.24 -10.84 8.77
CA SER A 40 -0.60 -11.26 7.66
C SER A 40 0.24 -12.05 6.66
N ALA A 41 -0.25 -13.22 6.25
CA ALA A 41 0.35 -14.04 5.19
C ALA A 41 -0.12 -13.65 3.78
N THR A 42 -1.18 -12.82 3.70
CA THR A 42 -1.58 -12.17 2.45
C THR A 42 -0.35 -11.49 1.84
N PRO A 43 -0.02 -11.78 0.56
CA PRO A 43 1.11 -11.18 -0.13
C PRO A 43 1.06 -9.65 -0.12
N PHE A 44 2.21 -8.99 -0.22
CA PHE A 44 2.23 -7.53 -0.36
C PHE A 44 1.56 -7.14 -1.67
N GLY A 45 0.70 -6.12 -1.65
CA GLY A 45 -0.11 -5.69 -2.80
C GLY A 45 -1.34 -6.55 -3.11
N ALA A 46 -1.54 -7.70 -2.46
CA ALA A 46 -2.68 -8.58 -2.74
C ALA A 46 -3.94 -8.15 -1.96
N GLN A 47 -5.01 -7.93 -2.71
CA GLN A 47 -6.36 -7.64 -2.23
C GLN A 47 -7.08 -8.94 -1.80
N PRO A 48 -8.33 -8.86 -1.30
CA PRO A 48 -9.04 -10.07 -0.88
C PRO A 48 -9.20 -11.11 -1.98
N ASP A 49 -9.49 -10.64 -3.19
CA ASP A 49 -9.83 -11.44 -4.37
C ASP A 49 -8.64 -12.00 -5.15
N ASP A 50 -7.41 -11.51 -4.92
CA ASP A 50 -6.17 -12.07 -5.49
C ASP A 50 -5.79 -13.38 -4.79
N THR A 51 -6.64 -14.40 -4.95
CA THR A 51 -6.53 -15.68 -4.24
C THR A 51 -5.49 -16.61 -4.84
N ALA A 52 -5.10 -16.44 -6.13
CA ALA A 52 -3.91 -17.06 -6.73
C ALA A 52 -3.45 -16.30 -8.00
N GLU A 53 -2.26 -15.66 -7.97
CA GLU A 53 -1.68 -14.98 -9.15
C GLU A 53 -0.44 -15.67 -9.73
N PHE A 54 0.39 -16.34 -8.91
CA PHE A 54 1.54 -17.12 -9.37
C PHE A 54 1.86 -18.30 -8.42
N LEU A 55 2.34 -19.42 -8.97
CA LEU A 55 2.42 -20.71 -8.27
C LEU A 55 3.67 -20.84 -7.38
N LEU A 56 3.80 -19.97 -6.38
CA LEU A 56 4.94 -19.94 -5.44
C LEU A 56 4.46 -19.70 -3.99
N GLY A 57 5.25 -20.14 -3.01
CA GLY A 57 5.00 -19.93 -1.59
C GLY A 57 4.08 -20.98 -0.96
N THR A 58 3.04 -20.52 -0.28
CA THR A 58 2.11 -21.36 0.49
C THR A 58 0.68 -21.24 -0.04
N VAL A 59 0.04 -22.37 -0.32
CA VAL A 59 -1.31 -22.44 -0.89
C VAL A 59 -2.24 -23.23 0.04
N ASN A 60 -3.37 -22.66 0.45
CA ASN A 60 -4.43 -23.43 1.09
C ASN A 60 -5.35 -24.07 0.04
N VAL A 61 -5.66 -25.36 0.18
CA VAL A 61 -6.57 -26.06 -0.74
C VAL A 61 -7.68 -26.73 0.07
N SER A 62 -8.89 -26.16 0.01
CA SER A 62 -10.07 -26.80 0.59
C SER A 62 -10.58 -27.88 -0.36
N VAL A 63 -10.81 -29.09 0.14
CA VAL A 63 -11.32 -30.22 -0.66
C VAL A 63 -12.74 -30.56 -0.19
N VAL A 64 -13.71 -30.32 -1.08
CA VAL A 64 -15.14 -30.50 -0.83
C VAL A 64 -15.65 -31.70 -1.63
N LEU A 65 -16.24 -32.66 -0.92
CA LEU A 65 -16.97 -33.78 -1.54
C LEU A 65 -18.47 -33.53 -1.38
N LEU A 66 -19.25 -33.82 -2.41
CA LEU A 66 -20.70 -33.58 -2.45
C LEU A 66 -21.46 -34.91 -2.44
N GLU A 67 -22.42 -35.07 -1.53
CA GLU A 67 -23.24 -36.28 -1.33
C GLU A 67 -24.73 -35.95 -1.60
N SER A 68 -25.38 -36.74 -2.45
CA SER A 68 -26.79 -36.52 -2.80
C SER A 68 -27.73 -36.93 -1.67
N ASN A 69 -28.52 -35.98 -1.18
CA ASN A 69 -29.37 -36.17 0.02
C ASN A 69 -30.72 -36.86 -0.27
N LYS A 70 -30.97 -37.23 -1.52
CA LYS A 70 -32.09 -38.07 -2.00
C LYS A 70 -33.49 -37.45 -1.83
N VAL A 71 -33.54 -36.14 -1.57
CA VAL A 71 -34.79 -35.37 -1.61
C VAL A 71 -35.06 -34.95 -3.06
N GLN A 72 -36.09 -35.51 -3.70
CA GLN A 72 -36.54 -35.02 -5.00
C GLN A 72 -36.87 -33.52 -4.92
N SER A 73 -36.26 -32.72 -5.80
CA SER A 73 -36.66 -31.33 -5.97
C SER A 73 -38.07 -31.26 -6.57
N ASN A 74 -38.88 -30.35 -6.06
CA ASN A 74 -40.16 -29.97 -6.68
C ASN A 74 -40.00 -29.28 -8.04
N ASP A 75 -38.76 -28.93 -8.41
CA ASP A 75 -38.43 -28.08 -9.55
C ASP A 75 -38.02 -28.91 -10.79
N ASN A 76 -37.52 -30.15 -10.61
CA ASN A 76 -37.28 -31.10 -11.71
C ASN A 76 -37.74 -32.52 -11.32
N PRO A 77 -39.01 -32.89 -11.61
CA PRO A 77 -39.57 -34.20 -11.23
C PRO A 77 -39.06 -35.38 -12.06
N THR A 78 -38.07 -35.17 -12.93
CA THR A 78 -37.59 -36.16 -13.91
C THR A 78 -36.31 -36.88 -13.49
N VAL A 79 -35.63 -36.42 -12.44
CA VAL A 79 -34.41 -37.07 -11.92
C VAL A 79 -34.78 -38.42 -11.27
N GLY A 80 -34.34 -39.51 -11.90
CA GLY A 80 -34.66 -40.88 -11.48
C GLY A 80 -33.75 -41.38 -10.36
N THR A 81 -34.34 -41.99 -9.32
CA THR A 81 -33.66 -42.55 -8.13
C THR A 81 -32.91 -43.86 -8.45
N SER A 82 -32.04 -43.84 -9.46
CA SER A 82 -31.39 -45.03 -10.03
C SER A 82 -29.96 -44.81 -10.53
N ARG A 83 -29.35 -43.65 -10.26
CA ARG A 83 -27.92 -43.35 -10.42
C ARG A 83 -27.39 -42.57 -9.20
N GLU A 84 -27.76 -43.00 -8.00
CA GLU A 84 -27.31 -42.34 -6.75
C GLU A 84 -25.85 -42.72 -6.45
N GLU A 85 -24.95 -41.74 -6.37
CA GLU A 85 -23.53 -41.91 -6.08
C GLU A 85 -23.28 -41.58 -4.61
N ASN A 86 -22.82 -42.58 -3.84
CA ASN A 86 -22.72 -42.47 -2.37
C ASN A 86 -21.25 -42.64 -1.97
N TRP A 87 -20.68 -41.66 -1.28
CA TRP A 87 -19.27 -41.69 -0.89
C TRP A 87 -18.97 -42.82 0.09
N THR A 88 -17.95 -43.62 -0.24
CA THR A 88 -17.44 -44.66 0.66
C THR A 88 -16.14 -44.23 1.30
N SER A 89 -15.82 -44.76 2.48
CA SER A 89 -14.50 -44.55 3.09
C SER A 89 -13.33 -45.08 2.23
N ALA A 90 -13.59 -45.86 1.17
CA ALA A 90 -12.57 -46.25 0.20
C ALA A 90 -12.37 -45.17 -0.87
N SER A 91 -13.45 -44.67 -1.48
CA SER A 91 -13.40 -43.63 -2.51
C SER A 91 -12.95 -42.27 -1.98
N ILE A 92 -13.43 -41.86 -0.79
CA ILE A 92 -12.91 -40.67 -0.09
C ILE A 92 -11.38 -40.76 0.05
N ASN A 93 -10.85 -41.88 0.54
CA ASN A 93 -9.39 -42.06 0.71
C ASN A 93 -8.64 -42.10 -0.64
N SER A 94 -9.25 -42.63 -1.71
CA SER A 94 -8.65 -42.59 -3.05
C SER A 94 -8.56 -41.17 -3.59
N VAL A 95 -9.62 -40.37 -3.45
CA VAL A 95 -9.63 -38.94 -3.84
C VAL A 95 -8.60 -38.17 -3.02
N LYS A 96 -8.53 -38.36 -1.71
CA LYS A 96 -7.51 -37.74 -0.85
C LYS A 96 -6.08 -38.05 -1.31
N GLN A 97 -5.80 -39.30 -1.68
CA GLN A 97 -4.50 -39.68 -2.24
C GLN A 97 -4.24 -38.97 -3.57
N LYS A 98 -5.19 -38.97 -4.50
CA LYS A 98 -5.07 -38.34 -5.83
C LYS A 98 -4.84 -36.83 -5.75
N VAL A 99 -5.55 -36.12 -4.86
CA VAL A 99 -5.34 -34.69 -4.60
C VAL A 99 -3.96 -34.44 -4.02
N THR A 100 -3.54 -35.24 -3.02
CA THR A 100 -2.21 -35.12 -2.43
C THR A 100 -1.10 -35.33 -3.47
N GLU A 101 -1.23 -36.36 -4.33
CA GLU A 101 -0.26 -36.67 -5.38
C GLU A 101 -0.20 -35.59 -6.46
N GLY A 102 -1.36 -35.12 -6.96
CA GLY A 102 -1.44 -34.12 -8.02
C GLY A 102 -0.93 -32.73 -7.61
N LEU A 103 -1.09 -32.36 -6.33
CA LEU A 103 -0.54 -31.13 -5.78
C LEU A 103 0.95 -31.28 -5.43
N GLN A 104 1.36 -32.40 -4.82
CA GLN A 104 2.77 -32.67 -4.52
C GLN A 104 3.63 -32.68 -5.80
N TRP A 105 3.08 -33.16 -6.93
CA TRP A 105 3.75 -33.13 -8.23
C TRP A 105 4.27 -31.72 -8.61
N TRP A 106 3.52 -30.67 -8.31
CA TRP A 106 3.96 -29.28 -8.56
C TRP A 106 5.12 -28.86 -7.64
N ALA A 107 5.08 -29.24 -6.36
CA ALA A 107 6.17 -28.95 -5.42
C ALA A 107 7.46 -29.72 -5.79
N ASP A 108 7.34 -31.00 -6.14
CA ASP A 108 8.43 -31.84 -6.63
C ASP A 108 9.03 -31.28 -7.93
N THR A 109 8.18 -30.73 -8.81
CA THR A 109 8.60 -30.09 -10.08
C THR A 109 9.38 -28.80 -9.80
N LEU A 110 8.97 -28.00 -8.82
CA LEU A 110 9.71 -26.78 -8.44
C LEU A 110 11.08 -27.11 -7.81
N GLU A 111 11.16 -28.09 -6.90
CA GLU A 111 12.44 -28.55 -6.32
C GLU A 111 13.38 -29.12 -7.41
N GLY A 112 12.83 -29.67 -8.49
CA GLY A 112 13.58 -30.08 -9.68
C GLY A 112 14.13 -28.94 -10.55
N ILE A 113 13.64 -27.71 -10.38
CA ILE A 113 14.02 -26.52 -11.17
C ILE A 113 14.97 -25.61 -10.39
N THR A 114 14.70 -25.31 -9.13
CA THR A 114 15.43 -24.28 -8.35
C THR A 114 15.36 -24.49 -6.84
N ASP A 115 16.44 -24.14 -6.12
CA ASP A 115 16.49 -24.14 -4.65
C ASP A 115 16.23 -22.76 -4.01
N LYS A 116 15.97 -21.73 -4.84
CA LYS A 116 15.67 -20.35 -4.42
C LYS A 116 14.23 -20.12 -3.99
N HIS A 117 13.32 -21.02 -4.39
CA HIS A 117 11.88 -20.90 -4.17
C HIS A 117 11.33 -22.08 -3.38
N GLN A 118 10.12 -21.91 -2.86
CA GLN A 118 9.40 -22.94 -2.14
C GLN A 118 7.95 -22.96 -2.63
N LEU A 119 7.36 -24.15 -2.74
CA LEU A 119 5.93 -24.34 -2.98
C LEU A 119 5.44 -25.42 -2.01
N SER A 120 4.33 -25.14 -1.32
CA SER A 120 3.73 -26.08 -0.39
C SER A 120 2.21 -25.88 -0.29
N PHE A 121 1.50 -26.99 -0.11
CA PHE A 121 0.04 -27.02 -0.07
C PHE A 121 -0.44 -27.44 1.33
N ASN A 122 -1.23 -26.58 1.98
CA ASN A 122 -2.03 -26.92 3.15
C ASN A 122 -3.39 -27.44 2.66
N ILE A 123 -3.53 -28.77 2.56
CA ILE A 123 -4.74 -29.40 2.03
C ILE A 123 -5.72 -29.65 3.18
N ASP A 124 -6.81 -28.87 3.24
CA ASP A 124 -7.91 -29.11 4.17
C ASP A 124 -8.89 -30.12 3.59
N PHE A 125 -9.06 -31.23 4.33
CA PHE A 125 -9.97 -32.31 4.00
C PHE A 125 -11.23 -32.33 4.88
N THR A 126 -11.52 -31.28 5.64
CA THR A 126 -12.68 -31.22 6.57
C THR A 126 -14.00 -31.53 5.86
N HIS A 127 -14.24 -30.90 4.71
CA HIS A 127 -15.42 -31.13 3.85
C HIS A 127 -15.32 -32.38 2.95
N ALA A 128 -14.28 -33.21 3.15
CA ALA A 128 -14.10 -34.52 2.54
C ALA A 128 -14.19 -35.67 3.56
N ASP A 129 -13.81 -35.46 4.82
CA ASP A 129 -14.13 -36.39 5.92
C ASP A 129 -15.61 -36.35 6.31
N THR A 130 -16.27 -35.21 6.10
CA THR A 130 -17.74 -35.07 6.18
C THR A 130 -18.25 -34.43 4.88
N PRO A 131 -18.59 -35.25 3.85
CA PRO A 131 -19.14 -34.75 2.59
C PRO A 131 -20.37 -33.85 2.79
N VAL A 132 -20.47 -32.81 1.97
CA VAL A 132 -21.52 -31.81 2.03
C VAL A 132 -22.80 -32.34 1.38
N SER A 133 -23.89 -32.26 2.13
CA SER A 133 -25.23 -32.72 1.74
C SER A 133 -25.87 -31.77 0.72
N THR A 134 -25.95 -32.17 -0.54
CA THR A 134 -26.62 -31.41 -1.63
C THR A 134 -27.93 -32.06 -2.06
N ARG A 135 -28.88 -31.28 -2.57
CA ARG A 135 -30.15 -31.78 -3.15
C ARG A 135 -30.02 -32.36 -4.55
N PHE A 136 -28.85 -32.22 -5.18
CA PHE A 136 -28.57 -32.73 -6.53
C PHE A 136 -27.77 -34.02 -6.48
N GLU A 137 -27.72 -34.72 -7.62
CA GLU A 137 -26.76 -35.80 -7.87
C GLU A 137 -25.81 -35.30 -8.98
N PRO A 138 -24.68 -34.66 -8.63
CA PRO A 138 -23.99 -33.75 -9.55
C PRO A 138 -23.54 -34.36 -10.88
N ILE A 139 -23.15 -35.65 -10.90
CA ILE A 139 -22.74 -36.35 -12.13
C ILE A 139 -23.90 -36.49 -13.13
N THR A 140 -25.14 -36.51 -12.66
CA THR A 140 -26.35 -36.63 -13.50
C THR A 140 -26.88 -35.30 -14.00
N GLN A 141 -26.23 -34.18 -13.65
CA GLN A 141 -26.57 -32.86 -14.14
C GLN A 141 -25.54 -32.41 -15.20
N PRO A 142 -25.87 -31.42 -16.05
CA PRO A 142 -24.87 -30.73 -16.85
C PRO A 142 -23.78 -30.09 -16.00
N ALA A 143 -22.55 -30.06 -16.50
CA ALA A 143 -21.43 -29.45 -15.78
C ALA A 143 -21.62 -27.94 -15.52
N SER A 144 -22.43 -27.25 -16.33
CA SER A 144 -22.84 -25.85 -16.16
C SER A 144 -23.56 -25.58 -14.84
N ASP A 145 -24.23 -26.59 -14.28
CA ASP A 145 -25.13 -26.46 -13.12
C ASP A 145 -24.34 -26.38 -11.79
N TYR A 146 -23.00 -26.22 -11.86
CA TYR A 146 -22.08 -26.20 -10.72
C TYR A 146 -22.50 -25.24 -9.61
N GLN A 147 -23.06 -24.08 -9.97
CA GLN A 147 -23.49 -23.08 -9.00
C GLN A 147 -24.56 -23.63 -8.04
N PHE A 148 -25.48 -24.48 -8.50
CA PHE A 148 -26.60 -24.95 -7.69
C PHE A 148 -26.18 -25.91 -6.57
N TRP A 149 -25.18 -26.76 -6.82
CA TRP A 149 -24.66 -27.69 -5.80
C TRP A 149 -23.45 -27.16 -5.04
N ILE A 150 -22.68 -26.20 -5.59
CA ILE A 150 -21.67 -25.45 -4.79
C ILE A 150 -22.35 -24.47 -3.83
N TYR A 151 -23.51 -23.88 -4.16
CA TYR A 151 -24.22 -23.04 -3.18
C TYR A 151 -24.78 -23.81 -1.98
N ASP A 152 -25.09 -25.11 -2.11
CA ASP A 152 -25.45 -25.96 -0.94
C ASP A 152 -24.27 -26.05 0.08
N PHE A 153 -23.03 -25.79 -0.36
CA PHE A 153 -21.84 -25.61 0.48
C PHE A 153 -21.65 -24.15 0.91
N LEU A 154 -21.56 -23.18 -0.01
CA LEU A 154 -21.21 -21.79 0.33
C LEU A 154 -22.17 -21.15 1.35
N ASN A 155 -23.45 -21.53 1.33
CA ASN A 155 -24.46 -21.02 2.26
C ASN A 155 -24.25 -21.44 3.74
N SER A 156 -23.34 -22.37 4.06
CA SER A 156 -22.91 -22.62 5.45
C SER A 156 -21.61 -21.92 5.84
N GLU A 157 -20.78 -21.53 4.88
CA GLU A 157 -19.40 -21.06 5.13
C GLU A 157 -19.24 -19.53 5.03
N VAL A 158 -20.06 -18.84 4.24
CA VAL A 158 -19.99 -17.38 4.06
C VAL A 158 -21.37 -16.71 4.16
N ASN A 159 -21.38 -15.42 4.50
CA ASN A 159 -22.56 -14.58 4.29
C ASN A 159 -22.68 -14.29 2.79
N THR A 160 -23.48 -15.08 2.08
CA THR A 160 -23.58 -15.02 0.62
C THR A 160 -24.13 -13.68 0.14
N THR A 161 -23.48 -13.13 -0.89
CA THR A 161 -23.83 -11.88 -1.58
C THR A 161 -24.83 -12.11 -2.71
N GLY A 162 -24.93 -13.34 -3.20
CA GLY A 162 -25.65 -13.69 -4.43
C GLY A 162 -24.78 -13.60 -5.69
N SER A 163 -23.55 -13.11 -5.59
CA SER A 163 -22.53 -13.21 -6.63
C SER A 163 -21.67 -14.45 -6.36
N PHE A 164 -21.84 -15.49 -7.17
CA PHE A 164 -21.20 -16.79 -6.95
C PHE A 164 -19.66 -16.70 -6.91
N THR A 165 -19.07 -15.94 -7.83
CA THR A 165 -17.61 -15.72 -7.89
C THR A 165 -17.10 -14.97 -6.66
N THR A 166 -17.80 -13.93 -6.23
CA THR A 166 -17.49 -13.18 -4.99
C THR A 166 -17.61 -14.07 -3.76
N ASP A 167 -18.64 -14.91 -3.68
CA ASP A 167 -18.88 -15.80 -2.54
C ASP A 167 -17.79 -16.90 -2.44
N VAL A 168 -17.32 -17.44 -3.57
CA VAL A 168 -16.16 -18.37 -3.61
C VAL A 168 -14.85 -17.66 -3.24
N ARG A 169 -14.57 -16.47 -3.82
CA ARG A 169 -13.35 -15.70 -3.47
C ARG A 169 -13.33 -15.34 -2.00
N ALA A 170 -14.47 -14.93 -1.41
CA ALA A 170 -14.60 -14.65 0.01
C ALA A 170 -14.31 -15.89 0.88
N TYR A 171 -14.80 -17.07 0.50
CA TYR A 171 -14.46 -18.31 1.21
C TYR A 171 -12.95 -18.61 1.12
N ASN A 172 -12.38 -18.61 -0.09
CA ASN A 172 -10.95 -18.87 -0.30
C ASN A 172 -10.07 -17.87 0.46
N HIS A 173 -10.44 -16.59 0.45
CA HIS A 173 -9.76 -15.55 1.22
C HIS A 173 -9.80 -15.82 2.73
N ASN A 174 -10.96 -16.18 3.27
CA ASN A 174 -11.09 -16.54 4.69
C ASN A 174 -10.19 -17.72 5.03
N GLN A 175 -10.10 -18.74 4.16
CA GLN A 175 -9.19 -19.87 4.35
C GLN A 175 -7.71 -19.48 4.22
N ARG A 176 -7.35 -18.58 3.28
CA ARG A 176 -6.01 -18.04 3.14
C ARG A 176 -5.53 -17.41 4.45
N VAL A 177 -6.34 -16.52 5.01
CA VAL A 177 -6.04 -15.78 6.24
C VAL A 177 -6.06 -16.71 7.45
N ALA A 178 -7.05 -17.59 7.58
CA ALA A 178 -7.16 -18.51 8.72
C ALA A 178 -6.00 -19.51 8.82
N ASN A 179 -5.47 -19.97 7.68
CA ASN A 179 -4.37 -20.93 7.62
C ASN A 179 -2.99 -20.27 7.44
N ASN A 180 -2.91 -18.94 7.44
CA ASN A 180 -1.67 -18.17 7.29
C ASN A 180 -0.89 -18.58 6.01
N THR A 181 -1.57 -18.53 4.86
CA THR A 181 -1.01 -18.86 3.53
C THR A 181 -0.99 -17.66 2.59
N ASN A 182 -0.28 -17.75 1.46
CA ASN A 182 -0.18 -16.71 0.44
C ASN A 182 -1.34 -16.75 -0.56
N TRP A 183 -1.84 -17.95 -0.84
CA TRP A 183 -2.85 -18.25 -1.86
C TRP A 183 -3.89 -19.22 -1.32
N ALA A 184 -5.07 -19.27 -1.92
CA ALA A 184 -6.07 -20.28 -1.64
C ALA A 184 -6.97 -20.58 -2.84
N PHE A 185 -7.43 -21.82 -2.95
CA PHE A 185 -8.51 -22.20 -3.87
C PHE A 185 -9.28 -23.42 -3.32
N THR A 186 -10.43 -23.73 -3.93
CA THR A 186 -11.24 -24.91 -3.56
C THR A 186 -11.25 -25.95 -4.68
N ILE A 187 -11.13 -27.23 -4.31
CA ILE A 187 -11.35 -28.39 -5.17
C ILE A 187 -12.71 -28.98 -4.81
N PHE A 188 -13.64 -28.99 -5.76
CA PHE A 188 -14.87 -29.76 -5.67
C PHE A 188 -14.67 -31.10 -6.39
N VAL A 189 -15.01 -32.21 -5.74
CA VAL A 189 -14.97 -33.53 -6.37
C VAL A 189 -16.36 -34.13 -6.42
N VAL A 190 -16.76 -34.51 -7.63
CA VAL A 190 -18.02 -35.18 -7.93
C VAL A 190 -17.80 -36.69 -7.95
N ASN A 191 -18.71 -37.45 -7.35
CA ASN A 191 -18.64 -38.91 -7.37
C ASN A 191 -19.19 -39.45 -8.70
N ASP A 192 -18.52 -40.46 -9.26
CA ASP A 192 -18.83 -41.09 -10.55
C ASP A 192 -18.50 -42.59 -10.55
N GLU A 193 -18.52 -43.24 -9.37
CA GLU A 193 -18.13 -44.65 -9.20
C GLU A 193 -19.10 -45.66 -9.84
N ASN A 194 -20.37 -45.29 -10.07
CA ASN A 194 -21.40 -46.13 -10.66
C ASN A 194 -21.86 -45.65 -12.05
N ASP A 195 -21.38 -44.51 -12.54
CA ASP A 195 -21.52 -44.13 -13.94
C ASP A 195 -20.61 -44.98 -14.85
N ALA A 196 -21.06 -45.22 -16.09
CA ALA A 196 -20.45 -46.16 -17.02
C ALA A 196 -19.55 -45.51 -18.10
N ASP A 197 -19.61 -44.19 -18.28
CA ASP A 197 -18.70 -43.46 -19.19
C ASP A 197 -17.84 -42.38 -18.50
N HIS A 198 -18.09 -42.15 -17.20
CA HIS A 198 -17.34 -41.22 -16.35
C HIS A 198 -17.37 -39.80 -16.93
N LYS A 199 -18.57 -39.23 -17.08
CA LYS A 199 -18.83 -37.85 -17.53
C LYS A 199 -20.05 -37.25 -16.84
N PHE A 200 -20.14 -35.92 -16.86
CA PHE A 200 -21.38 -35.17 -16.62
C PHE A 200 -22.41 -35.40 -17.74
N ASP A 201 -23.68 -34.99 -17.53
CA ASP A 201 -24.69 -35.04 -18.59
C ASP A 201 -24.38 -34.01 -19.69
N VAL A 202 -24.04 -34.49 -20.88
CA VAL A 202 -23.70 -33.67 -22.06
C VAL A 202 -24.89 -33.42 -23.00
N THR A 203 -26.13 -33.77 -22.62
CA THR A 203 -27.30 -33.64 -23.51
C THR A 203 -27.70 -32.20 -23.82
N SER A 204 -27.30 -31.23 -22.99
CA SER A 204 -27.36 -29.78 -23.24
C SER A 204 -26.14 -29.22 -23.99
N GLY A 205 -25.08 -30.03 -24.16
CA GLY A 205 -23.72 -29.52 -24.31
C GLY A 205 -23.10 -29.16 -22.95
N GLY A 206 -21.77 -29.01 -22.91
CA GLY A 206 -21.03 -28.65 -21.69
C GLY A 206 -19.67 -29.34 -21.56
N LEU A 207 -19.00 -29.10 -20.43
CA LEU A 207 -17.70 -29.66 -20.06
C LEU A 207 -17.87 -31.11 -19.58
N GLU A 208 -17.08 -32.04 -20.12
CA GLU A 208 -17.39 -33.47 -19.92
C GLU A 208 -16.97 -34.05 -18.56
N ARG A 209 -15.86 -33.56 -17.94
CA ARG A 209 -15.16 -34.31 -16.86
C ARG A 209 -14.48 -33.48 -15.79
N ALA A 210 -13.70 -32.49 -16.17
CA ALA A 210 -12.96 -31.63 -15.25
C ALA A 210 -12.81 -30.25 -15.88
N PHE A 211 -12.67 -29.24 -15.02
CA PHE A 211 -12.49 -27.84 -15.41
C PHE A 211 -12.07 -26.99 -14.21
N ALA A 212 -11.45 -25.85 -14.49
CA ALA A 212 -11.00 -24.90 -13.49
C ALA A 212 -11.27 -23.45 -13.91
N PHE A 213 -11.62 -22.61 -12.93
CA PHE A 213 -11.68 -21.17 -13.08
C PHE A 213 -10.40 -20.52 -12.52
N PRO A 214 -9.73 -19.63 -13.28
CA PRO A 214 -8.41 -19.11 -12.92
C PRO A 214 -8.46 -18.07 -11.79
N GLY A 215 -7.29 -17.60 -11.36
CA GLY A 215 -7.17 -16.55 -10.35
C GLY A 215 -7.48 -17.00 -8.93
N GLY A 216 -7.40 -18.30 -8.64
CA GLY A 216 -7.69 -18.84 -7.30
C GLY A 216 -9.17 -19.03 -6.99
N LEU A 217 -10.03 -19.18 -8.00
CA LEU A 217 -11.45 -19.51 -7.81
C LEU A 217 -11.63 -20.97 -7.37
N PHE A 218 -11.83 -21.90 -8.30
CA PHE A 218 -12.03 -23.32 -7.97
C PHE A 218 -11.80 -24.21 -9.17
N LEU A 219 -11.63 -25.50 -8.91
CA LEU A 219 -11.70 -26.55 -9.93
C LEU A 219 -12.68 -27.66 -9.55
N VAL A 220 -13.22 -28.31 -10.56
CA VAL A 220 -14.12 -29.46 -10.47
C VAL A 220 -13.45 -30.65 -11.15
N THR A 221 -13.50 -31.82 -10.51
CA THR A 221 -13.04 -33.09 -11.09
C THR A 221 -13.92 -34.25 -10.64
N LEU A 222 -13.98 -35.33 -11.45
CA LEU A 222 -14.62 -36.58 -11.03
C LEU A 222 -13.69 -37.43 -10.15
N ALA A 223 -14.28 -38.26 -9.28
CA ALA A 223 -13.58 -39.16 -8.38
C ALA A 223 -12.72 -40.20 -9.11
N SER A 224 -13.12 -40.61 -10.32
CA SER A 224 -12.39 -41.54 -11.19
C SER A 224 -11.07 -40.98 -11.72
N ARG A 225 -10.95 -39.65 -11.94
CA ARG A 225 -9.80 -39.02 -12.64
C ARG A 225 -8.45 -39.29 -11.96
N PRO A 226 -7.34 -39.39 -12.72
CA PRO A 226 -6.00 -39.57 -12.14
C PRO A 226 -5.47 -38.27 -11.51
N ALA A 227 -4.47 -38.40 -10.62
CA ALA A 227 -3.76 -37.28 -10.00
C ALA A 227 -3.19 -36.27 -11.03
N SER A 228 -2.79 -36.76 -12.21
CA SER A 228 -2.33 -35.92 -13.32
C SER A 228 -3.41 -34.99 -13.92
N THR A 229 -4.71 -35.27 -13.73
CA THR A 229 -5.77 -34.28 -14.01
C THR A 229 -5.76 -33.17 -12.97
N ILE A 230 -5.61 -33.48 -11.68
CA ILE A 230 -5.58 -32.47 -10.61
C ILE A 230 -4.34 -31.56 -10.76
N ALA A 231 -3.19 -32.10 -11.21
CA ALA A 231 -2.02 -31.31 -11.59
C ALA A 231 -2.33 -30.33 -12.74
N HIS A 232 -2.96 -30.81 -13.82
CA HIS A 232 -3.40 -30.01 -14.98
C HIS A 232 -4.38 -28.88 -14.58
N GLU A 233 -5.48 -29.21 -13.90
CA GLU A 233 -6.46 -28.21 -13.44
C GLU A 233 -5.83 -27.18 -12.48
N THR A 234 -4.88 -27.58 -11.63
CA THR A 234 -4.13 -26.65 -10.76
C THR A 234 -3.29 -25.67 -11.56
N GLY A 235 -2.86 -26.01 -12.78
CA GLY A 235 -2.20 -25.07 -13.69
C GLY A 235 -3.12 -23.92 -14.11
N HIS A 236 -4.39 -24.22 -14.43
CA HIS A 236 -5.39 -23.20 -14.76
C HIS A 236 -5.72 -22.28 -13.58
N ILE A 237 -5.77 -22.79 -12.34
CA ILE A 237 -5.97 -21.97 -11.13
C ILE A 237 -4.96 -20.81 -11.08
N PHE A 238 -3.72 -21.05 -11.53
CA PHE A 238 -2.63 -20.08 -11.63
C PHE A 238 -2.40 -19.61 -13.08
N TRP A 239 -3.50 -19.40 -13.82
CA TRP A 239 -3.57 -18.75 -15.14
C TRP A 239 -3.01 -19.50 -16.36
N ALA A 240 -2.39 -20.67 -16.21
CA ALA A 240 -1.87 -21.41 -17.37
C ALA A 240 -2.98 -21.77 -18.36
N MET A 241 -2.72 -21.61 -19.66
CA MET A 241 -3.65 -21.95 -20.74
C MET A 241 -3.47 -23.38 -21.22
N ASP A 242 -4.56 -23.99 -21.67
CA ASP A 242 -4.51 -25.22 -22.47
C ASP A 242 -3.68 -25.03 -23.75
N GLU A 243 -2.93 -26.06 -24.10
CA GLU A 243 -2.04 -26.07 -25.26
C GLU A 243 -2.48 -27.08 -26.34
N TYR A 244 -3.51 -27.91 -26.07
CA TYR A 244 -4.03 -28.91 -27.01
C TYR A 244 -5.15 -28.38 -27.92
N GLN A 245 -5.48 -29.15 -28.96
CA GLN A 245 -6.53 -28.79 -29.93
C GLN A 245 -7.93 -28.73 -29.28
N GLY A 246 -8.44 -27.51 -29.14
CA GLY A 246 -9.75 -27.20 -28.54
C GLY A 246 -9.65 -26.20 -27.39
N GLY A 247 -8.47 -26.09 -26.75
CA GLY A 247 -8.18 -25.08 -25.74
C GLY A 247 -7.46 -23.85 -26.32
N GLY A 248 -6.56 -23.28 -25.51
CA GLY A 248 -5.85 -22.03 -25.79
C GLY A 248 -5.12 -22.00 -27.15
N THR A 249 -5.00 -20.78 -27.70
CA THR A 249 -4.43 -20.57 -29.04
C THR A 249 -3.07 -19.89 -28.96
N TYR A 250 -2.26 -20.02 -30.02
CA TYR A 250 -0.98 -19.33 -30.15
C TYR A 250 -1.06 -17.80 -30.03
N ASN A 251 -2.20 -17.18 -30.35
CA ASN A 251 -2.40 -15.73 -30.22
C ASN A 251 -2.91 -15.33 -28.83
N SER A 252 -3.19 -16.29 -27.96
CA SER A 252 -3.73 -16.08 -26.61
C SER A 252 -2.58 -15.99 -25.60
N SER A 253 -2.73 -15.13 -24.60
CA SER A 253 -1.75 -14.90 -23.53
C SER A 253 -2.43 -14.77 -22.16
N ARG A 254 -1.72 -15.10 -21.08
CA ARG A 254 -2.19 -15.05 -19.68
C ARG A 254 -1.06 -15.07 -18.67
N GLY A 255 -1.42 -14.92 -17.40
CA GLY A 255 -0.50 -15.00 -16.27
C GLY A 255 0.25 -13.70 -16.05
N TYR A 256 0.98 -13.63 -14.94
CA TYR A 256 1.52 -12.38 -14.38
C TYR A 256 2.31 -11.50 -15.39
N TYR A 257 2.99 -12.13 -16.35
CA TYR A 257 3.83 -11.45 -17.34
C TYR A 257 3.17 -11.17 -18.71
N ASP A 258 1.87 -11.45 -18.88
CA ASP A 258 1.22 -11.54 -20.20
C ASP A 258 1.92 -12.54 -21.14
N THR A 259 2.07 -13.79 -20.69
CA THR A 259 2.83 -14.81 -21.42
C THR A 259 2.01 -15.39 -22.58
N GLN A 260 2.50 -15.24 -23.81
CA GLN A 260 1.94 -15.85 -25.01
C GLN A 260 2.04 -17.40 -24.97
N ASN A 261 0.96 -18.08 -25.36
CA ASN A 261 0.88 -19.55 -25.44
C ASN A 261 1.65 -20.12 -26.65
N VAL A 262 2.99 -20.02 -26.64
CA VAL A 262 3.81 -20.44 -27.78
C VAL A 262 3.84 -21.95 -28.00
N ASN A 263 3.52 -22.78 -27.00
CA ASN A 263 3.40 -24.23 -27.18
C ASN A 263 1.98 -24.68 -27.59
N ALA A 264 1.05 -23.77 -27.92
CA ALA A 264 -0.28 -24.11 -28.41
C ALA A 264 -0.28 -24.96 -29.70
N TRP A 265 -1.29 -25.83 -29.84
CA TRP A 265 -1.46 -26.76 -30.96
C TRP A 265 -1.48 -26.11 -32.35
N ASN A 266 -1.87 -24.84 -32.43
CA ASN A 266 -1.98 -24.07 -33.67
C ASN A 266 -0.86 -23.05 -33.88
N ASN A 267 0.28 -23.17 -33.18
CA ASN A 267 1.46 -22.35 -33.45
C ASN A 267 1.81 -22.40 -34.96
N PRO A 268 1.77 -21.25 -35.68
CA PRO A 268 1.97 -21.21 -37.13
C PRO A 268 3.44 -21.33 -37.55
N THR A 269 4.38 -21.32 -36.60
CA THR A 269 5.82 -21.29 -36.84
C THR A 269 6.31 -22.59 -37.48
N PRO A 270 6.78 -22.59 -38.75
CA PRO A 270 7.08 -23.83 -39.46
C PRO A 270 8.22 -24.63 -38.81
N GLY A 271 7.92 -25.86 -38.40
CA GLY A 271 8.89 -26.80 -37.85
C GLY A 271 9.08 -26.76 -36.34
N VAL A 272 8.28 -25.99 -35.59
CA VAL A 272 8.20 -26.12 -34.13
C VAL A 272 7.71 -27.52 -33.77
N ILE A 273 8.37 -28.14 -32.80
CA ILE A 273 7.94 -29.39 -32.16
C ILE A 273 7.40 -29.00 -30.79
N ARG A 274 6.18 -29.46 -30.46
CA ARG A 274 5.55 -29.14 -29.18
C ARG A 274 6.22 -29.87 -28.02
N GLU A 275 6.46 -29.15 -26.94
CA GLU A 275 7.12 -29.63 -25.73
C GLU A 275 6.17 -30.50 -24.88
N PRO A 276 6.68 -31.46 -24.09
CA PRO A 276 5.92 -32.09 -23.02
C PRO A 276 5.37 -31.01 -22.08
N SER A 277 4.05 -30.94 -21.96
CA SER A 277 3.35 -29.94 -21.16
C SER A 277 2.26 -30.60 -20.35
N ILE A 278 2.14 -30.25 -19.06
CA ILE A 278 1.02 -30.68 -18.24
C ILE A 278 -0.30 -30.08 -18.75
N MET A 279 -0.25 -28.97 -19.50
CA MET A 279 -1.39 -28.30 -20.14
C MET A 279 -1.74 -28.85 -21.53
N ASP A 280 -1.22 -30.03 -21.90
CA ASP A 280 -1.67 -30.79 -23.07
C ASP A 280 -2.78 -31.77 -22.69
N ARG A 281 -3.17 -32.65 -23.62
CA ARG A 281 -4.06 -33.80 -23.39
C ARG A 281 -3.32 -35.13 -23.42
N GLY A 282 -4.05 -36.19 -23.07
CA GLY A 282 -3.54 -37.57 -23.06
C GLY A 282 -2.89 -37.91 -21.72
N SER A 283 -3.73 -38.18 -20.73
CA SER A 283 -3.28 -38.67 -19.42
C SER A 283 -2.63 -40.05 -19.51
N CYS A 284 -1.87 -40.44 -18.49
CA CYS A 284 -1.15 -41.71 -18.52
C CYS A 284 -2.05 -42.95 -18.53
N GLU A 285 -3.31 -42.81 -18.12
CA GLU A 285 -4.30 -43.89 -18.09
C GLU A 285 -5.12 -43.95 -19.39
N GLU A 286 -5.19 -42.85 -20.15
CA GLU A 286 -5.92 -42.72 -21.42
C GLU A 286 -5.07 -43.09 -22.67
N GLY A 287 -3.89 -43.69 -22.47
CA GLY A 287 -2.99 -44.15 -23.54
C GLY A 287 -1.75 -43.27 -23.79
N GLY A 288 -1.57 -42.23 -22.98
CA GLY A 288 -0.41 -41.32 -23.04
C GLY A 288 -0.61 -40.11 -23.96
N GLY A 289 0.39 -39.23 -23.96
CA GLY A 289 0.34 -37.92 -24.59
C GLY A 289 1.48 -37.03 -24.10
N LEU A 290 1.45 -35.74 -24.45
CA LEU A 290 2.42 -34.78 -23.93
C LEU A 290 2.16 -34.48 -22.45
N LEU A 291 0.90 -34.50 -21.98
CA LEU A 291 0.55 -34.44 -20.55
C LEU A 291 1.16 -35.61 -19.78
N CYS A 292 0.93 -36.86 -20.21
CA CYS A 292 1.55 -38.00 -19.54
C CYS A 292 3.09 -37.94 -19.55
N THR A 293 3.68 -37.47 -20.65
CA THR A 293 5.14 -37.33 -20.76
C THR A 293 5.67 -36.29 -19.77
N ALA A 294 4.99 -35.15 -19.64
CA ALA A 294 5.27 -34.10 -18.68
C ALA A 294 5.13 -34.59 -17.22
N TYR A 295 4.00 -35.23 -16.89
CA TYR A 295 3.74 -35.77 -15.55
C TYR A 295 4.81 -36.79 -15.13
N GLN A 296 5.21 -37.70 -16.01
CA GLN A 296 6.29 -38.68 -15.76
C GLN A 296 7.70 -38.06 -15.67
N GLN A 297 7.88 -36.82 -16.12
CA GLN A 297 9.18 -36.13 -16.16
C GLN A 297 9.31 -34.99 -15.14
N HIS A 298 8.23 -34.64 -14.42
CA HIS A 298 8.16 -33.45 -13.55
C HIS A 298 8.61 -32.20 -14.31
N THR A 299 7.82 -31.81 -15.32
CA THR A 299 8.12 -30.68 -16.21
C THR A 299 6.85 -30.16 -16.88
N SER A 300 6.94 -29.00 -17.54
CA SER A 300 5.92 -28.50 -18.48
C SER A 300 6.58 -27.62 -19.56
N SER A 301 5.81 -27.12 -20.53
CA SER A 301 6.34 -26.23 -21.57
C SER A 301 6.85 -24.90 -21.00
N ALA A 302 7.78 -24.26 -21.70
CA ALA A 302 8.29 -22.95 -21.28
C ALA A 302 7.17 -21.87 -21.21
N SER A 303 6.16 -21.93 -22.09
CA SER A 303 4.99 -21.03 -22.02
C SER A 303 4.15 -21.27 -20.78
N SER A 304 3.82 -22.53 -20.48
CA SER A 304 3.01 -22.87 -19.30
C SER A 304 3.72 -22.50 -18.00
N LEU A 305 5.03 -22.77 -17.89
CA LEU A 305 5.79 -22.41 -16.69
C LEU A 305 5.85 -20.88 -16.49
N ALA A 306 6.10 -20.10 -17.56
CA ALA A 306 6.10 -18.64 -17.46
C ALA A 306 4.70 -18.05 -17.13
N MET A 307 3.60 -18.65 -17.59
CA MET A 307 2.23 -18.24 -17.17
C MET A 307 2.03 -18.39 -15.65
N LEU A 308 2.58 -19.46 -15.06
CA LEU A 308 2.54 -19.75 -13.61
C LEU A 308 3.46 -18.83 -12.77
N GLY A 309 4.16 -17.90 -13.40
CA GLY A 309 5.17 -17.02 -12.79
C GLY A 309 6.58 -17.60 -12.80
N TRP A 310 6.80 -18.83 -13.27
CA TRP A 310 8.12 -19.49 -13.26
C TRP A 310 8.92 -19.11 -14.52
N ARG A 311 9.39 -17.86 -14.54
CA ARG A 311 10.31 -17.34 -15.55
C ARG A 311 11.52 -16.74 -14.83
N ASP A 312 12.71 -17.18 -15.21
CA ASP A 312 14.01 -16.64 -14.81
C ASP A 312 14.62 -16.02 -16.07
N SER A 313 14.68 -14.69 -16.13
CA SER A 313 15.13 -13.95 -17.32
C SER A 313 16.64 -13.68 -17.37
N ASP A 314 17.39 -13.82 -16.27
CA ASP A 314 18.82 -13.47 -16.19
C ASP A 314 19.73 -14.69 -15.91
N GLY A 315 19.20 -15.74 -15.30
CA GLY A 315 19.85 -17.02 -15.03
C GLY A 315 20.42 -17.20 -13.61
N ASP A 316 20.07 -16.37 -12.62
CA ASP A 316 20.47 -16.53 -11.22
C ASP A 316 19.71 -17.65 -10.45
N GLY A 317 18.55 -18.09 -10.96
CA GLY A 317 17.68 -19.10 -10.35
C GLY A 317 16.51 -18.55 -9.53
N ILE A 318 16.41 -17.23 -9.31
CA ILE A 318 15.20 -16.54 -8.84
C ILE A 318 14.26 -16.33 -10.05
N PHE A 319 12.98 -16.05 -9.80
CA PHE A 319 11.97 -15.84 -10.86
C PHE A 319 11.54 -14.38 -10.87
N ASP A 320 11.31 -13.78 -12.03
CA ASP A 320 11.11 -12.33 -12.21
C ASP A 320 10.00 -11.73 -11.31
N VAL A 321 8.92 -12.46 -11.00
CA VAL A 321 7.87 -12.03 -10.04
C VAL A 321 8.41 -11.73 -8.63
N LEU A 322 9.53 -12.35 -8.26
CA LEU A 322 10.18 -12.23 -6.96
C LEU A 322 11.64 -11.74 -7.04
N ASP A 323 12.21 -11.53 -8.23
CA ASP A 323 13.49 -10.83 -8.40
C ASP A 323 13.27 -9.33 -8.63
N VAL A 324 12.99 -8.62 -7.54
CA VAL A 324 12.82 -7.15 -7.56
C VAL A 324 13.56 -6.55 -6.37
N GLU A 325 14.62 -5.79 -6.65
CA GLU A 325 15.51 -5.21 -5.64
C GLU A 325 14.72 -4.39 -4.61
N HIS A 326 14.99 -4.61 -3.32
CA HIS A 326 14.28 -3.90 -2.23
C HIS A 326 14.70 -2.43 -2.17
N SER A 327 13.80 -1.54 -1.76
CA SER A 327 14.22 -0.17 -1.40
C SER A 327 15.02 -0.18 -0.09
N LEU A 328 15.95 0.76 0.07
CA LEU A 328 16.59 1.09 1.34
C LEU A 328 16.95 2.57 1.33
N GLU A 329 16.14 3.39 1.97
CA GLU A 329 16.39 4.82 2.16
C GLU A 329 16.71 5.13 3.63
N GLY A 330 17.54 6.13 3.88
CA GLY A 330 17.95 6.51 5.23
C GLY A 330 19.31 7.19 5.32
N THR A 331 19.68 7.51 6.56
CA THR A 331 20.87 8.26 6.93
C THR A 331 21.58 7.58 8.11
N GLY A 332 22.91 7.60 8.11
CA GLY A 332 23.71 7.10 9.22
C GLY A 332 24.94 7.95 9.52
N SER A 333 25.42 7.83 10.76
CA SER A 333 26.61 8.52 11.26
C SER A 333 27.31 7.71 12.34
N TYR A 334 28.60 7.99 12.53
CA TYR A 334 29.46 7.41 13.56
C TYR A 334 29.62 8.37 14.75
N ASP A 335 29.43 7.86 15.96
CA ASP A 335 29.76 8.56 17.20
C ASP A 335 31.14 8.08 17.71
N PRO A 336 32.20 8.91 17.60
CA PRO A 336 33.54 8.55 18.06
C PRO A 336 33.65 8.50 19.59
N SER A 337 32.70 9.06 20.35
CA SER A 337 32.70 9.05 21.81
C SER A 337 32.19 7.73 22.40
N THR A 338 31.26 7.06 21.71
CA THR A 338 30.74 5.74 22.08
C THR A 338 31.27 4.59 21.21
N GLY A 339 31.97 4.88 20.11
CA GLY A 339 32.47 3.88 19.15
C GLY A 339 31.34 3.16 18.41
N THR A 340 30.22 3.83 18.20
CA THR A 340 28.98 3.23 17.68
C THR A 340 28.56 3.91 16.37
N TYR A 341 28.22 3.11 15.36
CA TYR A 341 27.51 3.60 14.19
C TYR A 341 26.00 3.50 14.42
N ARG A 342 25.26 4.54 14.04
CA ARG A 342 23.80 4.53 14.00
C ARG A 342 23.32 4.80 12.58
N PHE A 343 22.37 3.99 12.11
CA PHE A 343 21.62 4.24 10.87
C PHE A 343 20.12 4.31 11.20
N VAL A 344 19.42 5.31 10.68
CA VAL A 344 17.95 5.37 10.69
C VAL A 344 17.45 5.45 9.26
N GLY A 345 16.44 4.65 8.94
CA GLY A 345 15.89 4.58 7.60
C GLY A 345 14.70 3.66 7.51
N GLU A 346 14.31 3.34 6.28
CA GLU A 346 13.25 2.39 5.95
C GLU A 346 13.67 1.53 4.75
N SER A 347 13.15 0.31 4.72
CA SER A 347 13.30 -0.60 3.59
C SER A 347 11.97 -1.26 3.30
N SER A 348 11.61 -1.36 2.02
CA SER A 348 10.38 -1.99 1.56
C SER A 348 10.69 -2.99 0.44
N VAL A 349 9.96 -4.10 0.43
CA VAL A 349 9.94 -4.99 -0.73
C VAL A 349 9.35 -4.25 -1.92
N GLN A 350 9.78 -4.58 -3.14
CA GLN A 350 9.25 -4.01 -4.36
C GLN A 350 8.56 -5.10 -5.17
N THR A 351 7.74 -4.69 -6.14
CA THR A 351 6.88 -5.58 -6.93
C THR A 351 7.13 -5.37 -8.42
N LEU A 352 7.04 -6.46 -9.18
CA LEU A 352 7.01 -6.39 -10.63
C LEU A 352 5.59 -5.99 -11.06
N PRO A 353 5.40 -5.08 -12.04
CA PRO A 353 4.06 -4.77 -12.55
C PRO A 353 3.35 -6.01 -13.07
N ASN A 354 2.13 -6.26 -12.59
CA ASN A 354 1.29 -7.37 -13.08
C ASN A 354 0.67 -6.98 -14.43
N LEU A 355 0.99 -7.74 -15.48
CA LEU A 355 0.59 -7.47 -16.87
C LEU A 355 -0.55 -8.38 -17.34
N ASN A 356 -0.98 -9.36 -16.54
CA ASN A 356 -1.98 -10.37 -16.88
C ASN A 356 -3.21 -9.73 -17.57
N PRO A 357 -3.60 -10.16 -18.79
CA PRO A 357 -4.64 -9.49 -19.56
C PRO A 357 -5.94 -9.26 -18.79
N ARG A 358 -6.47 -8.05 -18.97
CA ARG A 358 -7.80 -7.65 -18.52
C ARG A 358 -8.52 -6.95 -19.66
N GLU A 359 -9.46 -7.65 -20.28
CA GLU A 359 -10.24 -7.16 -21.43
C GLU A 359 -11.61 -6.60 -21.01
N SER A 360 -12.10 -6.96 -19.82
CA SER A 360 -13.41 -6.56 -19.30
C SER A 360 -13.35 -6.12 -17.82
N SER A 361 -14.53 -5.98 -17.20
CA SER A 361 -14.68 -5.82 -15.74
C SER A 361 -15.30 -7.06 -15.08
N LEU A 362 -15.10 -8.25 -15.66
CA LEU A 362 -15.65 -9.49 -15.12
C LEU A 362 -14.89 -9.96 -13.85
N PRO A 363 -15.56 -10.57 -12.84
CA PRO A 363 -14.92 -11.03 -11.60
C PRO A 363 -13.97 -12.24 -11.75
N THR A 364 -13.91 -12.81 -12.95
CA THR A 364 -13.08 -13.97 -13.34
C THR A 364 -11.73 -13.57 -13.95
N GLU A 365 -11.56 -12.30 -14.34
CA GLU A 365 -10.28 -11.76 -14.85
C GLU A 365 -9.34 -11.32 -13.71
N SER A 366 -8.05 -11.15 -14.01
CA SER A 366 -7.09 -10.65 -13.01
C SER A 366 -7.33 -9.18 -12.71
N LEU A 367 -7.21 -8.82 -11.44
CA LEU A 367 -7.23 -7.43 -11.00
C LEU A 367 -5.97 -6.66 -11.43
N ARG A 368 -4.92 -7.36 -11.88
CA ARG A 368 -3.58 -6.79 -12.18
C ARG A 368 -3.01 -6.05 -10.97
N ASN A 369 -3.08 -6.67 -9.79
CA ASN A 369 -2.40 -6.19 -8.60
C ASN A 369 -0.92 -6.59 -8.64
N ASP A 370 -0.05 -5.64 -8.31
CA ASP A 370 1.41 -5.83 -8.29
C ASP A 370 1.77 -6.47 -6.95
N ILE A 371 2.21 -7.73 -6.97
CA ILE A 371 2.25 -8.60 -5.80
C ILE A 371 3.63 -9.24 -5.61
N THR A 372 4.07 -9.34 -4.35
CA THR A 372 5.24 -10.15 -3.96
C THR A 372 5.02 -10.91 -2.65
N ILE A 373 5.66 -12.07 -2.52
CA ILE A 373 5.72 -12.85 -1.28
C ILE A 373 7.05 -12.67 -0.51
N ASN A 374 8.05 -11.99 -1.11
CA ASN A 374 9.33 -11.67 -0.46
C ASN A 374 9.13 -10.86 0.82
N ARG A 375 10.09 -10.90 1.74
CA ARG A 375 10.08 -10.05 2.95
C ARG A 375 11.43 -9.41 3.22
N ILE A 376 11.41 -8.29 3.94
CA ILE A 376 12.57 -7.75 4.65
C ILE A 376 12.88 -8.68 5.84
N SER A 377 13.44 -9.84 5.51
CA SER A 377 13.72 -10.92 6.44
C SER A 377 14.83 -10.53 7.43
N ARG A 378 15.86 -9.82 6.95
CA ARG A 378 16.95 -9.26 7.76
C ARG A 378 17.40 -7.89 7.26
N ALA A 379 17.87 -7.07 8.20
CA ALA A 379 18.81 -5.99 7.93
C ALA A 379 20.21 -6.46 8.34
N GLU A 380 21.17 -6.36 7.42
CA GLU A 380 22.55 -6.82 7.60
C GLU A 380 23.54 -5.66 7.47
N TYR A 381 24.63 -5.72 8.24
CA TYR A 381 25.74 -4.78 8.15
C TYR A 381 27.08 -5.51 8.01
N ARG A 382 28.07 -4.84 7.43
CA ARG A 382 29.49 -5.25 7.48
C ARG A 382 30.39 -4.03 7.65
N ILE A 383 31.63 -4.29 8.05
CA ILE A 383 32.66 -3.27 8.29
C ILE A 383 33.84 -3.60 7.38
N ASP A 384 34.35 -2.62 6.64
CA ASP A 384 35.50 -2.71 5.71
C ASP A 384 35.47 -3.92 4.75
N GLY A 385 34.28 -4.29 4.23
CA GLY A 385 34.12 -5.44 3.33
C GLY A 385 34.23 -6.82 4.00
N GLY A 386 34.14 -6.89 5.34
CA GLY A 386 34.11 -8.14 6.11
C GLY A 386 32.84 -8.99 5.90
N ALA A 387 32.66 -10.01 6.72
CA ALA A 387 31.44 -10.83 6.69
C ALA A 387 30.20 -10.01 7.10
N TRP A 388 29.07 -10.22 6.42
CA TRP A 388 27.76 -9.69 6.79
C TRP A 388 27.32 -10.24 8.16
N GLN A 389 26.69 -9.38 8.95
CA GLN A 389 26.18 -9.65 10.28
C GLN A 389 24.76 -9.10 10.39
N THR A 390 23.83 -9.85 10.98
CA THR A 390 22.45 -9.39 11.20
C THR A 390 22.42 -8.27 12.24
N ALA A 391 21.89 -7.09 11.88
CA ALA A 391 21.57 -6.02 12.82
C ALA A 391 20.13 -6.14 13.35
N ALA A 392 19.19 -6.54 12.49
CA ALA A 392 17.78 -6.77 12.83
C ALA A 392 17.15 -7.85 11.94
N SER A 393 16.02 -8.42 12.37
CA SER A 393 15.24 -9.40 11.59
C SER A 393 13.75 -8.99 11.56
N PRO A 394 13.34 -8.00 10.74
CA PRO A 394 11.97 -7.45 10.79
C PRO A 394 10.88 -8.43 10.35
N ASN A 395 11.17 -9.27 9.34
CA ASN A 395 10.21 -10.21 8.73
C ASN A 395 8.90 -9.56 8.22
N ALA A 396 9.02 -8.33 7.71
CA ALA A 396 7.90 -7.50 7.27
C ALA A 396 8.06 -7.09 5.80
N TYR A 397 6.98 -6.58 5.18
CA TYR A 397 7.01 -6.04 3.82
C TYR A 397 7.56 -4.61 3.76
N VAL A 398 7.33 -3.83 4.82
CA VAL A 398 7.97 -2.53 5.09
C VAL A 398 8.63 -2.63 6.47
N ALA A 399 9.85 -2.12 6.60
CA ALA A 399 10.62 -2.18 7.83
C ALA A 399 11.34 -0.86 8.09
N THR A 400 10.83 -0.10 9.06
CA THR A 400 11.54 1.05 9.66
C THR A 400 12.69 0.55 10.53
N LEU A 401 13.85 1.21 10.47
CA LEU A 401 15.12 0.75 11.05
C LEU A 401 15.75 1.85 11.93
N ASP A 402 16.19 1.51 13.15
CA ASP A 402 17.16 2.29 13.95
C ASP A 402 18.27 1.31 14.38
N LEU A 403 19.23 1.09 13.48
CA LEU A 403 20.31 0.12 13.65
C LEU A 403 21.45 0.76 14.43
N ARG A 404 21.95 0.09 15.46
CA ARG A 404 23.07 0.55 16.30
C ARG A 404 24.05 -0.58 16.55
N PHE A 405 25.31 -0.38 16.15
CA PHE A 405 26.36 -1.40 16.33
C PHE A 405 27.73 -0.77 16.56
N ALA A 406 28.55 -1.44 17.36
CA ALA A 406 29.92 -1.00 17.65
C ALA A 406 30.82 -1.17 16.41
N VAL A 407 31.64 -0.16 16.14
CA VAL A 407 32.61 -0.15 15.03
C VAL A 407 34.03 0.00 15.60
N PRO A 408 35.01 -0.84 15.18
CA PRO A 408 36.39 -0.68 15.62
C PRO A 408 36.98 0.67 15.21
N SER A 409 37.74 1.33 16.09
CA SER A 409 38.38 2.63 15.82
C SER A 409 39.50 2.60 14.76
N THR A 410 39.75 1.43 14.15
CA THR A 410 40.65 1.26 13.00
C THR A 410 39.90 1.07 11.68
N ALA A 411 38.57 1.07 11.70
CA ALA A 411 37.75 0.90 10.52
C ALA A 411 37.71 2.16 9.65
N SER A 412 37.23 2.02 8.42
CA SER A 412 37.06 3.13 7.47
C SER A 412 35.65 3.25 6.92
N LYS A 413 34.93 2.12 6.77
CA LYS A 413 33.65 2.07 6.05
C LYS A 413 32.69 1.09 6.69
N VAL A 414 31.43 1.51 6.79
CA VAL A 414 30.27 0.68 7.11
C VAL A 414 29.45 0.42 5.85
N GLU A 415 28.91 -0.77 5.71
CA GLU A 415 27.98 -1.13 4.63
C GLU A 415 26.73 -1.76 5.25
N ILE A 416 25.55 -1.37 4.79
CA ILE A 416 24.25 -1.85 5.27
C ILE A 416 23.39 -2.26 4.07
N ARG A 417 22.62 -3.34 4.21
CA ARG A 417 21.59 -3.76 3.24
C ARG A 417 20.42 -4.44 3.95
N THR A 418 19.29 -4.59 3.28
CA THR A 418 18.30 -5.61 3.64
C THR A 418 18.37 -6.80 2.70
N ILE A 419 17.76 -7.92 3.12
CA ILE A 419 17.76 -9.19 2.38
C ILE A 419 16.52 -10.02 2.71
N ASP A 420 15.95 -10.66 1.68
CA ASP A 420 15.00 -11.76 1.83
C ASP A 420 15.74 -13.09 2.08
N ALA A 421 15.22 -13.91 2.99
CA ALA A 421 15.92 -15.11 3.43
C ALA A 421 15.72 -16.34 2.55
N VAL A 422 14.78 -16.31 1.60
CA VAL A 422 14.40 -17.45 0.75
C VAL A 422 15.01 -17.28 -0.63
N SER A 423 14.63 -16.22 -1.33
CA SER A 423 15.16 -15.87 -2.66
C SER A 423 16.63 -15.47 -2.61
N GLY A 424 17.00 -14.66 -1.59
CA GLY A 424 18.30 -14.01 -1.46
C GLY A 424 18.36 -12.59 -2.01
N VAL A 425 17.26 -12.07 -2.57
CA VAL A 425 17.13 -10.67 -3.07
C VAL A 425 17.48 -9.68 -1.97
N THR A 426 18.17 -8.60 -2.33
CA THR A 426 18.61 -7.56 -1.40
C THR A 426 18.11 -6.18 -1.78
N SER A 427 18.36 -5.21 -0.91
CA SER A 427 18.39 -3.79 -1.30
C SER A 427 19.72 -3.41 -1.94
N PRO A 428 19.83 -2.19 -2.51
CA PRO A 428 21.11 -1.53 -2.70
C PRO A 428 21.90 -1.50 -1.38
N VAL A 429 23.23 -1.50 -1.49
CA VAL A 429 24.11 -1.37 -0.32
C VAL A 429 24.26 0.11 0.04
N PHE A 430 23.67 0.52 1.15
CA PHE A 430 24.00 1.78 1.80
C PHE A 430 25.47 1.76 2.26
N VAL A 431 26.20 2.85 2.00
CA VAL A 431 27.61 3.00 2.36
C VAL A 431 27.78 4.17 3.33
N GLY A 432 28.18 3.84 4.56
CA GLY A 432 28.49 4.79 5.62
C GLY A 432 29.98 5.09 5.73
N ASP A 433 30.33 6.37 5.79
CA ASP A 433 31.64 6.85 6.22
C ASP A 433 31.69 6.94 7.76
N LEU A 434 32.89 7.00 8.35
CA LEU A 434 33.11 7.15 9.80
C LEU A 434 33.65 8.53 10.20
N THR A 435 34.03 9.36 9.23
CA THR A 435 34.50 10.75 9.42
C THR A 435 33.37 11.77 9.30
N ARG A 436 32.30 11.43 8.57
CA ARG A 436 31.13 12.28 8.37
C ARG A 436 29.83 11.46 8.19
N PRO A 437 28.66 12.06 8.48
CA PRO A 437 27.36 11.48 8.12
C PRO A 437 27.24 11.12 6.63
N ALA A 438 26.44 10.10 6.33
CA ALA A 438 26.13 9.63 4.99
C ALA A 438 24.63 9.30 4.86
N SER A 439 24.04 9.61 3.70
CA SER A 439 22.63 9.35 3.38
C SER A 439 22.49 8.60 2.05
N THR A 440 21.35 7.95 1.85
CA THR A 440 21.06 7.17 0.64
C THR A 440 21.19 8.03 -0.62
N GLN A 441 21.75 7.43 -1.68
CA GLN A 441 22.16 8.16 -2.87
C GLN A 441 21.00 8.37 -3.85
N GLN A 442 20.20 9.40 -3.61
CA GLN A 442 19.12 9.86 -4.49
C GLN A 442 19.62 10.86 -5.55
N THR A 443 18.96 10.92 -6.71
CA THR A 443 19.16 11.98 -7.72
C THR A 443 18.58 13.31 -7.24
N GLY A 444 19.07 14.43 -7.78
CA GLY A 444 18.77 15.78 -7.33
C GLY A 444 19.88 16.37 -6.45
N ILE A 445 19.51 17.23 -5.50
CA ILE A 445 20.45 17.95 -4.64
C ILE A 445 20.27 17.47 -3.19
N ARG A 446 21.37 17.06 -2.54
CA ARG A 446 21.37 16.62 -1.13
C ARG A 446 22.48 17.29 -0.32
N GLY A 447 22.49 17.09 0.99
CA GLY A 447 23.59 17.52 1.85
C GLY A 447 23.22 17.44 3.32
N PHE A 448 24.09 17.98 4.17
CA PHE A 448 23.91 18.03 5.61
C PHE A 448 23.92 19.46 6.13
N VAL A 449 22.98 19.81 7.02
CA VAL A 449 23.09 20.99 7.89
C VAL A 449 23.63 20.50 9.23
N PHE A 450 24.72 21.09 9.74
CA PHE A 450 25.50 20.51 10.84
C PHE A 450 26.00 21.55 11.85
N THR A 451 26.30 21.06 13.06
CA THR A 451 26.80 21.82 14.21
C THR A 451 28.31 22.02 14.04
N ASP A 452 28.66 23.06 13.29
CA ASP A 452 30.03 23.47 13.06
C ASP A 452 30.64 24.01 14.35
N SER A 453 31.60 23.28 14.89
CA SER A 453 32.08 23.38 16.26
C SER A 453 33.41 24.11 16.39
N ASP A 454 34.22 24.17 15.33
CA ASP A 454 35.48 24.91 15.28
C ASP A 454 35.48 26.11 14.30
N GLN A 455 34.41 26.25 13.51
CA GLN A 455 34.05 27.38 12.64
C GLN A 455 34.79 27.43 11.30
N ASP A 456 35.25 26.29 10.77
CA ASP A 456 35.94 26.20 9.46
C ASP A 456 34.99 26.08 8.24
N GLY A 457 33.73 25.64 8.43
CA GLY A 457 32.72 25.50 7.38
C GLY A 457 32.67 24.14 6.67
N VAL A 458 33.46 23.16 7.10
CA VAL A 458 33.50 21.75 6.67
C VAL A 458 32.90 20.86 7.76
N ILE A 459 32.25 19.75 7.38
CA ILE A 459 31.69 18.80 8.35
C ILE A 459 32.75 17.80 8.81
N ASP A 460 33.03 17.77 10.12
CA ASP A 460 34.16 17.02 10.69
C ASP A 460 33.75 15.91 11.69
N THR A 461 34.74 15.11 12.12
CA THR A 461 34.50 13.85 12.84
C THR A 461 34.01 14.08 14.27
N GLY A 462 32.69 13.93 14.47
CA GLY A 462 32.00 14.12 15.75
C GLY A 462 31.00 15.27 15.74
N GLU A 463 30.88 16.00 14.63
CA GLU A 463 29.90 17.07 14.49
C GLU A 463 28.48 16.54 14.29
N GLY A 464 27.54 17.05 15.09
CA GLY A 464 26.15 16.63 15.09
C GLY A 464 25.32 17.35 14.03
N GLY A 465 24.52 16.61 13.28
CA GLY A 465 23.56 17.19 12.34
C GLY A 465 22.44 18.00 13.02
N LEU A 466 21.95 19.02 12.32
CA LEU A 466 20.92 19.95 12.79
C LEU A 466 19.57 19.66 12.12
N ALA A 467 18.72 18.91 12.82
CA ALA A 467 17.37 18.55 12.38
C ALA A 467 16.41 19.76 12.30
N GLY A 468 15.36 19.65 11.48
CA GLY A 468 14.30 20.66 11.36
C GLY A 468 14.69 21.94 10.59
N SER A 469 15.90 22.03 10.06
CA SER A 469 16.36 23.14 9.22
C SER A 469 15.68 23.06 7.84
N THR A 470 15.15 24.17 7.34
CA THR A 470 14.52 24.20 6.00
C THR A 470 15.57 24.51 4.93
N VAL A 471 15.69 23.67 3.91
CA VAL A 471 16.52 23.92 2.73
C VAL A 471 15.63 24.06 1.51
N ARG A 472 15.86 25.07 0.68
CA ARG A 472 14.99 25.42 -0.46
C ARG A 472 15.76 25.96 -1.65
N LEU A 473 15.21 25.78 -2.84
CA LEU A 473 15.73 26.39 -4.07
C LEU A 473 15.24 27.84 -4.17
N VAL A 474 16.13 28.75 -4.59
CA VAL A 474 15.84 30.18 -4.76
C VAL A 474 16.29 30.71 -6.12
N ASN A 475 15.72 31.84 -6.54
CA ASN A 475 16.14 32.58 -7.72
C ASN A 475 17.33 33.52 -7.40
N ALA A 476 17.85 34.22 -8.42
CA ALA A 476 18.98 35.15 -8.28
C ALA A 476 18.72 36.38 -7.37
N SER A 477 17.48 36.60 -6.91
CA SER A 477 17.11 37.62 -5.92
C SER A 477 16.86 37.04 -4.51
N GLY A 478 17.13 35.75 -4.29
CA GLY A 478 16.95 35.07 -3.00
C GLY A 478 15.50 34.70 -2.66
N GLN A 479 14.55 34.87 -3.59
CA GLN A 479 13.18 34.42 -3.39
C GLN A 479 13.01 32.94 -3.77
N PRO A 480 12.18 32.16 -3.04
CA PRO A 480 11.90 30.76 -3.37
C PRO A 480 11.37 30.57 -4.79
N ILE A 481 11.72 29.45 -5.41
CA ILE A 481 11.08 28.99 -6.65
C ILE A 481 10.12 27.82 -6.36
N SER A 482 9.06 27.69 -7.15
CA SER A 482 8.34 26.42 -7.27
C SER A 482 8.71 25.77 -8.59
N LEU A 483 9.00 24.47 -8.54
CA LEU A 483 9.14 23.61 -9.72
C LEU A 483 7.90 22.72 -9.91
N GLN A 484 7.12 22.53 -8.84
CA GLN A 484 5.85 21.83 -8.88
C GLN A 484 4.74 22.73 -9.41
N ASN A 485 4.01 22.19 -10.38
CA ASN A 485 2.75 22.68 -10.91
C ASN A 485 1.57 22.05 -10.16
N ARG A 486 0.41 22.70 -10.21
CA ARG A 486 -0.85 22.20 -9.66
C ARG A 486 -1.99 22.45 -10.65
N ILE A 487 -3.01 21.59 -10.61
CA ILE A 487 -4.35 21.85 -11.16
C ILE A 487 -5.35 21.46 -10.08
N GLU A 488 -6.31 22.34 -9.82
CA GLU A 488 -7.20 22.26 -8.67
C GLU A 488 -8.66 22.54 -9.08
N PRO A 489 -9.59 21.60 -8.87
CA PRO A 489 -11.02 21.84 -9.03
C PRO A 489 -11.56 23.06 -8.25
N ASP A 490 -11.14 23.30 -7.01
CA ASP A 490 -11.60 24.44 -6.18
C ASP A 490 -11.12 25.82 -6.63
N ASP A 491 -10.02 25.93 -7.39
CA ASP A 491 -9.52 27.19 -7.97
C ASP A 491 -10.40 27.67 -9.15
N HIS A 492 -11.49 26.95 -9.45
CA HIS A 492 -12.36 27.15 -10.60
C HIS A 492 -13.86 27.18 -10.22
N ASN A 493 -14.65 27.89 -11.03
CA ASN A 493 -16.12 27.93 -10.84
C ASN A 493 -16.72 26.52 -11.06
N PRO A 494 -17.71 26.11 -10.26
CA PRO A 494 -18.39 24.83 -10.46
C PRO A 494 -18.94 24.67 -11.88
N ASN A 495 -18.63 23.51 -12.48
CA ASN A 495 -18.91 23.12 -13.87
C ASN A 495 -18.06 23.83 -14.95
N ALA A 496 -17.01 24.57 -14.58
CA ALA A 496 -16.01 25.03 -15.54
C ALA A 496 -15.28 23.83 -16.19
N VAL A 497 -14.96 23.94 -17.49
CA VAL A 497 -14.05 23.00 -18.16
C VAL A 497 -12.63 23.31 -17.71
N ILE A 498 -11.93 22.32 -17.17
CA ILE A 498 -10.58 22.46 -16.60
C ILE A 498 -9.50 21.70 -17.39
N SER A 499 -9.84 21.11 -18.53
CA SER A 499 -8.91 20.36 -19.39
C SER A 499 -7.63 21.08 -19.85
N ASN A 500 -7.62 22.42 -19.88
CA ASN A 500 -6.51 23.22 -20.44
C ASN A 500 -6.21 24.48 -19.58
N VAL A 501 -6.34 24.38 -18.26
CA VAL A 501 -6.15 25.54 -17.34
C VAL A 501 -4.69 25.79 -16.96
N ASN A 502 -3.81 24.79 -17.11
CA ASN A 502 -2.37 24.91 -16.92
C ASN A 502 -1.68 24.65 -18.27
N ALA A 503 -0.71 25.48 -18.65
CA ALA A 503 -0.01 25.36 -19.93
C ALA A 503 1.00 24.20 -20.01
N ALA A 504 1.27 23.51 -18.88
CA ALA A 504 2.19 22.39 -18.82
C ALA A 504 1.51 21.00 -18.87
N ALA A 505 0.18 20.91 -18.71
CA ALA A 505 -0.56 19.64 -18.78
C ALA A 505 -1.98 19.80 -19.33
N THR A 506 -2.41 18.83 -20.13
CA THR A 506 -3.78 18.69 -20.65
C THR A 506 -4.50 17.58 -19.90
N LEU A 507 -5.74 17.80 -19.48
CA LEU A 507 -6.57 16.78 -18.82
C LEU A 507 -7.68 16.29 -19.73
N THR A 508 -7.73 14.97 -19.94
CA THR A 508 -8.65 14.30 -20.86
C THR A 508 -9.42 13.21 -20.13
N ALA A 509 -10.74 13.20 -20.23
CA ALA A 509 -11.56 12.06 -19.82
C ALA A 509 -11.52 10.97 -20.91
N VAL A 510 -11.17 9.74 -20.54
CA VAL A 510 -11.06 8.60 -21.46
C VAL A 510 -11.86 7.38 -20.97
N GLY A 511 -12.18 6.46 -21.88
CA GLY A 511 -12.92 5.23 -21.60
C GLY A 511 -14.37 5.25 -22.13
N SER A 512 -14.98 4.07 -22.22
CA SER A 512 -16.29 3.82 -22.85
C SER A 512 -17.49 4.48 -22.14
N ALA A 513 -17.39 4.79 -20.86
CA ALA A 513 -18.43 5.46 -20.07
C ALA A 513 -18.28 7.01 -20.08
N THR A 514 -17.67 7.56 -21.14
CA THR A 514 -17.54 9.00 -21.39
C THR A 514 -18.26 9.42 -22.68
N SER A 515 -18.90 10.59 -22.67
CA SER A 515 -19.54 11.22 -23.84
C SER A 515 -18.69 12.37 -24.42
N GLY A 516 -17.40 12.43 -24.08
CA GLY A 516 -16.48 13.46 -24.55
C GLY A 516 -15.22 13.58 -23.68
N ASP A 517 -14.21 14.22 -24.27
CA ASP A 517 -12.85 14.45 -23.78
C ASP A 517 -12.73 15.37 -22.55
N LYS A 518 -13.71 16.26 -22.32
CA LYS A 518 -13.59 17.33 -21.32
C LYS A 518 -13.67 16.86 -19.88
N VAL A 519 -12.75 17.39 -19.09
CA VAL A 519 -12.71 17.33 -17.62
C VAL A 519 -13.25 18.64 -17.04
N TYR A 520 -14.01 18.56 -15.97
CA TYR A 520 -14.70 19.69 -15.33
C TYR A 520 -14.47 19.73 -13.81
N ALA A 521 -14.41 20.93 -13.23
CA ALA A 521 -14.51 21.11 -11.78
C ALA A 521 -15.96 20.89 -11.33
N ARG A 522 -16.19 20.12 -10.26
CA ARG A 522 -17.55 19.81 -9.78
C ARG A 522 -17.62 19.70 -8.26
N SER A 523 -18.58 20.41 -7.65
CA SER A 523 -18.86 20.33 -6.22
C SER A 523 -19.31 18.93 -5.78
N VAL A 524 -18.73 18.44 -4.69
CA VAL A 524 -18.92 17.08 -4.14
C VAL A 524 -19.11 17.11 -2.62
N GLY A 525 -19.52 15.97 -2.04
CA GLY A 525 -19.66 15.83 -0.58
C GLY A 525 -18.38 15.40 0.15
N GLN A 526 -17.43 14.81 -0.57
CA GLN A 526 -16.08 14.47 -0.12
C GLN A 526 -15.09 14.75 -1.25
N SER A 527 -14.00 15.42 -0.91
CA SER A 527 -12.81 15.81 -1.70
C SER A 527 -11.61 15.87 -0.74
N SER A 528 -10.37 15.91 -1.22
CA SER A 528 -9.19 16.05 -0.35
C SER A 528 -8.86 17.52 -0.07
N THR A 529 -9.22 18.41 -1.00
CA THR A 529 -9.24 19.85 -0.83
C THR A 529 -10.66 20.44 -0.90
N GLY A 530 -10.82 21.64 -0.30
CA GLY A 530 -12.01 22.48 -0.33
C GLY A 530 -13.39 21.80 -0.41
N SER A 531 -13.93 21.68 -1.62
CA SER A 531 -15.32 21.27 -1.89
C SER A 531 -15.58 20.70 -3.30
N GLN A 532 -14.58 20.64 -4.17
CA GLN A 532 -14.72 20.21 -5.56
C GLN A 532 -13.80 19.03 -5.89
N ALA A 533 -14.08 18.33 -6.99
CA ALA A 533 -13.26 17.24 -7.52
C ALA A 533 -13.24 17.26 -9.05
N PHE A 534 -12.31 16.51 -9.65
CA PHE A 534 -12.29 16.27 -11.09
C PHE A 534 -13.51 15.44 -11.51
N SER A 535 -14.14 15.82 -12.62
CA SER A 535 -15.30 15.10 -13.18
C SER A 535 -15.28 15.03 -14.71
N ALA A 536 -15.91 14.00 -15.26
CA ALA A 536 -16.11 13.79 -16.69
C ALA A 536 -17.58 13.95 -17.09
N CYS A 537 -17.84 14.05 -18.41
CA CYS A 537 -19.20 13.99 -18.93
C CYS A 537 -19.57 12.56 -19.36
N SER A 538 -20.64 11.98 -18.81
CA SER A 538 -21.14 10.67 -19.26
C SER A 538 -22.27 10.75 -20.28
N PHE A 539 -22.99 11.89 -20.36
CA PHE A 539 -24.04 12.10 -21.37
C PHE A 539 -24.15 13.56 -21.81
N THR A 540 -24.08 13.81 -23.13
CA THR A 540 -24.24 15.15 -23.73
C THR A 540 -25.64 15.38 -24.29
N ALA A 541 -26.15 16.60 -24.11
CA ALA A 541 -27.45 17.02 -24.59
C ALA A 541 -27.41 17.39 -26.08
N SER A 542 -28.59 17.45 -26.71
CA SER A 542 -28.75 18.00 -28.06
C SER A 542 -28.21 19.44 -28.12
N GLY A 543 -27.04 19.61 -28.76
CA GLY A 543 -26.27 20.85 -28.76
C GLY A 543 -24.83 20.73 -28.22
N GLY A 544 -24.43 19.55 -27.70
CA GLY A 544 -23.04 19.26 -27.30
C GLY A 544 -22.62 19.82 -25.93
N ALA A 545 -23.58 20.34 -25.15
CA ALA A 545 -23.37 20.66 -23.73
C ALA A 545 -23.45 19.38 -22.89
N CYS A 546 -22.68 19.30 -21.79
CA CYS A 546 -22.81 18.19 -20.87
C CYS A 546 -24.13 18.27 -20.08
N SER A 547 -24.80 17.13 -19.93
CA SER A 547 -26.06 17.00 -19.17
C SER A 547 -25.96 16.06 -17.97
N ILE A 548 -25.08 15.06 -18.01
CA ILE A 548 -24.78 14.19 -16.86
C ILE A 548 -23.27 14.21 -16.63
N TYR A 549 -22.89 14.69 -15.45
CA TYR A 549 -21.52 14.77 -14.96
C TYR A 549 -21.27 13.59 -14.01
N GLN A 550 -20.09 12.97 -14.10
CA GLN A 550 -19.66 11.91 -13.19
C GLN A 550 -18.36 12.30 -12.50
N THR A 551 -18.34 12.24 -11.17
CA THR A 551 -17.20 12.61 -10.31
C THR A 551 -16.35 11.41 -9.89
N GLU A 552 -16.92 10.21 -9.96
CA GLU A 552 -16.21 8.95 -9.75
C GLU A 552 -15.48 8.56 -11.04
N TRP A 553 -14.27 8.03 -10.91
CA TRP A 553 -13.43 7.49 -11.96
C TRP A 553 -13.20 6.00 -11.67
N THR A 554 -13.18 5.15 -12.69
CA THR A 554 -13.32 3.68 -12.57
C THR A 554 -12.09 2.94 -13.10
N SER A 555 -12.05 1.62 -12.88
CA SER A 555 -10.96 0.72 -13.28
C SER A 555 -10.59 0.78 -14.77
N SER A 556 -11.57 0.84 -15.67
CA SER A 556 -11.33 0.81 -17.13
C SER A 556 -12.26 1.73 -17.94
N THR A 557 -13.52 1.88 -17.54
CA THR A 557 -14.54 2.53 -18.37
C THR A 557 -14.53 4.06 -18.31
N ARG A 558 -13.92 4.68 -17.30
CA ARG A 558 -13.85 6.14 -17.12
C ARG A 558 -12.62 6.55 -16.30
N GLN A 559 -11.52 6.86 -16.98
CA GLN A 559 -10.24 7.27 -16.38
C GLN A 559 -9.88 8.72 -16.73
N LEU A 560 -9.10 9.36 -15.85
CA LEU A 560 -8.51 10.68 -16.05
C LEU A 560 -7.12 10.52 -16.67
N ARG A 561 -6.98 10.88 -17.95
CA ARG A 561 -5.69 10.98 -18.63
C ARG A 561 -5.08 12.37 -18.43
N ILE A 562 -3.78 12.40 -18.14
CA ILE A 562 -3.00 13.61 -17.86
C ILE A 562 -1.82 13.62 -18.84
N ASP A 563 -1.86 14.45 -19.87
CA ASP A 563 -0.82 14.55 -20.90
C ASP A 563 0.10 15.77 -20.62
N PHE A 564 1.41 15.56 -20.46
CA PHE A 564 2.36 16.64 -20.16
C PHE A 564 2.95 17.27 -21.42
N THR A 565 3.09 18.60 -21.43
CA THR A 565 3.63 19.36 -22.59
C THR A 565 5.14 19.14 -22.78
N SER A 566 5.83 18.83 -21.70
CA SER A 566 7.18 18.27 -21.64
C SER A 566 7.16 17.14 -20.60
N PRO A 567 7.93 16.06 -20.75
CA PRO A 567 7.98 15.00 -19.74
C PRO A 567 8.37 15.52 -18.35
N VAL A 568 7.84 14.89 -17.30
CA VAL A 568 8.05 15.29 -15.90
C VAL A 568 8.72 14.18 -15.08
N THR A 569 9.23 14.52 -13.88
CA THR A 569 9.89 13.58 -12.97
C THR A 569 9.03 13.07 -11.82
N THR A 570 7.98 13.81 -11.43
CA THR A 570 7.09 13.47 -10.31
C THR A 570 5.64 13.82 -10.62
N LEU A 571 4.71 12.99 -10.17
CA LEU A 571 3.27 13.18 -10.26
C LEU A 571 2.60 12.72 -8.95
N SER A 572 1.70 13.52 -8.41
CA SER A 572 0.79 13.14 -7.33
C SER A 572 -0.66 13.52 -7.66
N ILE A 573 -1.61 12.66 -7.29
CA ILE A 573 -3.04 12.98 -7.31
C ILE A 573 -3.72 12.26 -6.13
N ASP A 574 -4.72 12.90 -5.54
CA ASP A 574 -5.42 12.33 -4.38
C ASP A 574 -6.62 11.50 -4.86
N ALA A 575 -6.70 10.23 -4.46
CA ALA A 575 -7.87 9.37 -4.63
C ALA A 575 -8.75 9.47 -3.39
N VAL A 576 -10.02 9.84 -3.55
CA VAL A 576 -10.97 10.10 -2.45
C VAL A 576 -12.13 9.11 -2.54
N SER A 577 -12.35 8.38 -1.45
CA SER A 577 -13.41 7.36 -1.36
C SER A 577 -14.78 7.98 -1.08
N ASN A 578 -15.83 7.41 -1.67
CA ASN A 578 -17.21 7.72 -1.29
C ASN A 578 -18.08 6.50 -0.96
N ASN A 579 -17.63 5.29 -1.25
CA ASN A 579 -18.28 4.04 -0.85
C ASN A 579 -17.67 3.52 0.47
N PRO A 580 -18.15 2.41 1.07
CA PRO A 580 -17.58 1.88 2.30
C PRO A 580 -16.08 1.54 2.19
N VAL A 581 -15.69 1.04 1.01
CA VAL A 581 -14.30 0.87 0.55
C VAL A 581 -14.26 1.24 -0.92
N ASP A 582 -13.29 2.05 -1.32
CA ASP A 582 -12.86 2.26 -2.71
C ASP A 582 -11.34 2.07 -2.79
N TYR A 583 -10.80 1.81 -3.98
CA TYR A 583 -9.36 1.71 -4.26
C TYR A 583 -9.01 2.64 -5.43
N GLY A 584 -7.91 3.38 -5.32
CA GLY A 584 -7.36 4.20 -6.41
C GLY A 584 -6.22 3.51 -7.16
N ARG A 585 -6.05 3.85 -8.43
CA ARG A 585 -4.85 3.52 -9.21
C ARG A 585 -4.35 4.72 -10.00
N LEU A 586 -3.02 4.84 -10.07
CA LEU A 586 -2.26 5.78 -10.90
C LEU A 586 -1.21 5.00 -11.70
N GLU A 587 -1.14 5.24 -13.00
CA GLU A 587 -0.17 4.62 -13.91
C GLU A 587 0.54 5.72 -14.72
N ILE A 588 1.87 5.70 -14.77
CA ILE A 588 2.68 6.66 -15.55
C ILE A 588 3.34 6.00 -16.74
N TYR A 589 3.42 6.72 -17.86
CA TYR A 589 3.85 6.18 -19.16
C TYR A 589 4.87 7.08 -19.85
N ASP A 590 5.73 6.47 -20.68
CA ASP A 590 6.64 7.20 -21.56
C ASP A 590 5.94 7.65 -22.87
N ALA A 591 6.70 8.32 -23.75
CA ALA A 591 6.20 8.80 -25.04
C ALA A 591 6.01 7.70 -26.11
N ASN A 592 6.17 6.43 -25.76
CA ASN A 592 5.98 5.25 -26.60
C ASN A 592 4.91 4.30 -26.02
N ASP A 593 4.09 4.81 -25.08
CA ASP A 593 3.05 4.08 -24.34
C ASP A 593 3.57 2.92 -23.43
N ASN A 594 4.87 2.92 -23.08
CA ASN A 594 5.43 1.97 -22.10
C ASN A 594 5.05 2.38 -20.67
N LEU A 595 4.57 1.43 -19.85
CA LEU A 595 4.34 1.64 -18.42
C LEU A 595 5.68 1.83 -17.68
N LEU A 596 5.86 2.97 -17.01
CA LEU A 596 7.08 3.32 -16.28
C LEU A 596 7.01 2.99 -14.78
N ALA A 597 5.82 3.11 -14.19
CA ALA A 597 5.49 2.70 -12.83
C ALA A 597 3.97 2.73 -12.61
N ARG A 598 3.52 2.05 -11.56
CA ARG A 598 2.13 1.97 -11.12
C ARG A 598 2.07 2.22 -9.61
N TYR A 599 0.99 2.85 -9.16
CA TYR A 599 0.61 2.99 -7.76
C TYR A 599 -0.81 2.47 -7.60
N THR A 600 -1.07 1.68 -6.57
CA THR A 600 -2.41 1.24 -6.16
C THR A 600 -2.56 1.54 -4.68
N THR A 601 -3.68 2.13 -4.27
CA THR A 601 -3.90 2.50 -2.87
C THR A 601 -4.21 1.29 -1.99
N ASP A 602 -4.08 1.46 -0.69
CA ASP A 602 -4.77 0.59 0.27
C ASP A 602 -6.30 0.79 0.18
N ALA A 603 -7.06 0.05 1.00
CA ALA A 603 -8.51 0.14 1.08
C ALA A 603 -8.96 1.50 1.66
N ILE A 604 -9.40 2.43 0.80
CA ILE A 604 -9.80 3.77 1.20
C ILE A 604 -11.25 3.75 1.73
N ALA A 605 -11.41 3.99 3.03
CA ALA A 605 -12.73 4.08 3.68
C ALA A 605 -13.46 5.39 3.32
N SER A 606 -14.80 5.36 3.31
CA SER A 606 -15.65 6.49 2.88
C SER A 606 -15.25 7.85 3.48
N GLY A 607 -14.95 8.83 2.62
CA GLY A 607 -14.54 10.16 3.03
C GLY A 607 -13.12 10.26 3.61
N GLN A 608 -12.31 9.22 3.48
CA GLN A 608 -10.84 9.32 3.53
C GLN A 608 -10.30 9.48 2.10
N PHE A 609 -9.02 9.82 2.00
CA PHE A 609 -8.29 9.91 0.74
C PHE A 609 -6.88 9.39 0.91
N GLU A 610 -6.25 9.01 -0.21
CA GLU A 610 -4.85 8.63 -0.27
C GLU A 610 -4.15 9.37 -1.43
N THR A 611 -2.95 9.88 -1.18
CA THR A 611 -2.15 10.64 -2.15
C THR A 611 -1.28 9.69 -2.99
N MET A 612 -1.82 9.19 -4.10
CA MET A 612 -1.07 8.38 -5.04
C MET A 612 0.08 9.21 -5.63
N THR A 613 1.33 8.78 -5.43
CA THR A 613 2.51 9.52 -5.88
C THR A 613 3.49 8.60 -6.59
N LEU A 614 3.93 9.00 -7.78
CA LEU A 614 4.96 8.31 -8.55
C LEU A 614 6.08 9.30 -8.91
N SER A 615 7.30 8.80 -8.91
CA SER A 615 8.51 9.58 -9.16
C SER A 615 9.55 8.79 -9.94
N ARG A 616 10.36 9.51 -10.72
CA ARG A 616 11.33 8.97 -11.67
C ARG A 616 12.64 9.77 -11.56
N PRO A 617 13.80 9.11 -11.66
CA PRO A 617 15.11 9.78 -11.53
C PRO A 617 15.45 10.67 -12.75
N THR A 618 14.69 10.53 -13.83
CA THR A 618 14.80 11.25 -15.10
C THR A 618 13.42 11.74 -15.54
N ALA A 619 13.36 12.81 -16.32
CA ALA A 619 12.10 13.32 -16.88
C ALA A 619 11.65 12.43 -18.06
N ASP A 620 10.99 11.31 -17.75
CA ASP A 620 10.48 10.34 -18.73
C ASP A 620 8.95 10.18 -18.73
N ILE A 621 8.23 10.72 -17.73
CA ILE A 621 6.77 10.67 -17.65
C ILE A 621 6.15 11.59 -18.71
N ALA A 622 5.66 11.03 -19.81
CA ALA A 622 4.99 11.78 -20.88
C ALA A 622 3.48 11.96 -20.64
N TYR A 623 2.82 10.92 -20.10
CA TYR A 623 1.43 11.01 -19.66
C TYR A 623 1.17 10.08 -18.46
N ALA A 624 -0.02 10.22 -17.87
CA ALA A 624 -0.52 9.33 -16.82
C ALA A 624 -2.00 8.99 -17.01
N LEU A 625 -2.43 7.89 -16.40
CA LEU A 625 -3.83 7.49 -16.23
C LEU A 625 -4.13 7.38 -14.73
N ALA A 626 -5.23 7.97 -14.28
CA ALA A 626 -5.71 7.88 -12.91
C ALA A 626 -7.18 7.45 -12.87
N GLY A 627 -7.55 6.61 -11.92
CA GLY A 627 -8.92 6.11 -11.79
C GLY A 627 -9.15 5.29 -10.52
N GLY A 628 -10.33 4.69 -10.46
CA GLY A 628 -10.65 3.65 -9.47
C GLY A 628 -9.97 2.34 -9.80
N HIS A 629 -10.06 1.38 -8.89
CA HIS A 629 -9.42 0.08 -9.00
C HIS A 629 -10.24 -1.01 -8.32
N ALA A 630 -9.98 -2.28 -8.60
CA ALA A 630 -10.77 -3.42 -8.09
C ALA A 630 -12.29 -3.24 -8.30
N ASP A 631 -12.64 -2.65 -9.46
CA ASP A 631 -13.99 -2.29 -9.91
C ASP A 631 -14.80 -1.38 -8.97
N THR A 632 -14.10 -0.70 -8.06
CA THR A 632 -14.60 0.45 -7.29
C THR A 632 -14.43 1.77 -8.07
N GLY A 633 -14.92 2.88 -7.52
CA GLY A 633 -14.90 4.19 -8.16
C GLY A 633 -14.49 5.31 -7.22
N VAL A 634 -13.27 5.84 -7.38
CA VAL A 634 -12.77 6.97 -6.57
C VAL A 634 -13.09 8.31 -7.21
N ARG A 635 -13.26 9.35 -6.39
CA ARG A 635 -13.11 10.74 -6.88
C ARG A 635 -11.62 11.05 -6.95
N LEU A 636 -11.23 11.90 -7.91
CA LEU A 636 -9.86 12.37 -8.05
C LEU A 636 -9.80 13.86 -7.74
N ASP A 637 -8.72 14.29 -7.08
CA ASP A 637 -8.56 15.67 -6.60
C ASP A 637 -7.09 16.13 -6.53
N ASN A 638 -6.87 17.44 -6.39
CA ASN A 638 -5.62 18.04 -5.88
C ASN A 638 -4.33 17.64 -6.67
N LEU A 639 -4.41 17.62 -8.00
CA LEU A 639 -3.35 17.17 -8.91
C LEU A 639 -2.09 18.07 -8.84
N ARG A 640 -0.94 17.45 -8.59
CA ARG A 640 0.39 18.09 -8.50
C ARG A 640 1.39 17.37 -9.41
N PHE A 641 2.26 18.09 -10.12
CA PHE A 641 3.29 17.48 -10.98
C PHE A 641 4.55 18.33 -11.13
N GLY A 642 5.68 17.69 -11.37
CA GLY A 642 7.02 18.27 -11.26
C GLY A 642 7.59 18.16 -9.82
N PRO A 643 8.92 18.27 -9.68
CA PRO A 643 9.62 17.96 -8.44
C PRO A 643 9.39 19.02 -7.36
N VAL A 644 9.62 18.64 -6.10
CA VAL A 644 9.62 19.57 -4.97
C VAL A 644 10.85 20.50 -5.03
N ALA A 645 10.70 21.72 -4.52
CA ALA A 645 11.76 22.74 -4.50
C ALA A 645 12.31 23.02 -3.08
N SER A 646 11.96 22.19 -2.09
CA SER A 646 12.38 22.35 -0.70
C SER A 646 12.31 21.04 0.09
N ALA A 647 13.12 20.95 1.13
CA ALA A 647 13.17 19.85 2.09
C ALA A 647 13.38 20.38 3.52
N VAL A 648 13.16 19.52 4.50
CA VAL A 648 13.47 19.77 5.92
C VAL A 648 14.47 18.71 6.37
N THR A 649 15.45 19.08 7.19
CA THR A 649 16.51 18.15 7.61
C THR A 649 16.05 17.10 8.61
N ASP A 650 16.55 15.88 8.42
CA ASP A 650 16.28 14.71 9.27
C ASP A 650 17.01 14.77 10.63
N ALA A 651 16.86 13.70 11.43
CA ALA A 651 17.50 13.57 12.75
C ALA A 651 19.05 13.55 12.75
N PHE A 652 19.68 13.49 11.59
CA PHE A 652 21.12 13.59 11.36
C PHE A 652 21.50 14.82 10.53
N GLY A 653 20.57 15.78 10.35
CA GLY A 653 20.81 16.98 9.56
C GLY A 653 20.79 16.78 8.04
N ALA A 654 20.50 15.58 7.53
CA ALA A 654 20.47 15.31 6.10
C ALA A 654 19.23 15.91 5.44
N TYR A 655 19.36 16.41 4.22
CA TYR A 655 18.23 16.76 3.35
C TYR A 655 18.44 16.21 1.93
N SER A 656 17.34 16.01 1.21
CA SER A 656 17.30 15.69 -0.22
C SER A 656 16.19 16.52 -0.89
N ILE A 657 16.51 17.17 -2.01
CA ILE A 657 15.55 17.79 -2.94
C ILE A 657 15.65 16.96 -4.23
N PRO A 658 14.83 15.91 -4.37
CA PRO A 658 15.10 14.85 -5.33
C PRO A 658 14.52 15.11 -6.72
N ASN A 659 14.92 14.27 -7.68
CA ASN A 659 14.32 14.17 -9.02
C ASN A 659 14.30 15.52 -9.78
N LEU A 660 15.32 16.34 -9.55
CA LEU A 660 15.54 17.62 -10.24
C LEU A 660 16.17 17.40 -11.62
N GLU A 661 15.69 18.15 -12.61
CA GLU A 661 16.25 18.15 -13.96
C GLU A 661 17.69 18.72 -14.02
N PRO A 662 18.48 18.41 -15.06
CA PRO A 662 19.78 19.06 -15.31
C PRO A 662 19.67 20.58 -15.40
N GLY A 663 20.40 21.30 -14.53
CA GLY A 663 20.33 22.75 -14.43
C GLY A 663 21.21 23.31 -13.31
N THR A 664 21.35 24.64 -13.28
CA THR A 664 22.06 25.36 -12.20
C THR A 664 21.05 25.98 -11.24
N TYR A 665 21.16 25.62 -9.97
CA TYR A 665 20.23 26.00 -8.90
C TYR A 665 20.97 26.81 -7.81
N GLN A 666 20.27 27.74 -7.15
CA GLN A 666 20.73 28.33 -5.89
C GLN A 666 20.02 27.63 -4.75
N VAL A 667 20.79 26.99 -3.86
CA VAL A 667 20.30 26.21 -2.72
C VAL A 667 20.49 27.07 -1.48
N GLN A 668 19.41 27.38 -0.78
CA GLN A 668 19.41 28.22 0.42
C GLN A 668 18.95 27.43 1.63
N VAL A 669 19.69 27.53 2.73
CA VAL A 669 19.27 27.05 4.06
C VAL A 669 18.70 28.19 4.90
N ILE A 670 17.64 27.90 5.64
CA ILE A 670 17.16 28.70 6.76
C ILE A 670 17.70 28.04 8.03
N GLY A 671 18.67 28.69 8.67
CA GLY A 671 19.30 28.18 9.89
C GLY A 671 18.37 28.16 11.10
N PRO A 672 18.62 27.27 12.08
CA PRO A 672 17.87 27.27 13.33
C PRO A 672 18.13 28.56 14.14
N SER A 673 17.10 29.05 14.83
CA SER A 673 17.19 30.26 15.66
C SER A 673 18.26 30.14 16.75
N GLY A 674 19.05 31.20 16.96
CA GLY A 674 20.18 31.21 17.91
C GLY A 674 21.46 30.55 17.38
N SER A 675 21.55 30.28 16.07
CA SER A 675 22.78 29.81 15.41
C SER A 675 23.32 30.84 14.42
N GLN A 676 24.64 30.89 14.28
CA GLN A 676 25.34 31.68 13.27
C GLN A 676 25.87 30.76 12.19
N ALA A 677 25.58 31.08 10.93
CA ALA A 677 26.12 30.35 9.79
C ALA A 677 27.64 30.60 9.68
N THR A 678 28.41 29.52 9.76
CA THR A 678 29.87 29.51 9.54
C THR A 678 30.20 29.39 8.05
N SER A 679 29.30 28.75 7.28
CA SER A 679 29.39 28.62 5.82
C SER A 679 28.32 29.47 5.09
N PRO A 680 28.48 29.76 3.79
CA PRO A 680 27.49 30.55 3.04
C PRO A 680 26.10 29.90 3.04
N THR A 681 25.09 30.62 3.56
CA THR A 681 23.69 30.14 3.65
C THR A 681 22.97 30.02 2.31
N THR A 682 23.62 30.38 1.20
CA THR A 682 23.14 30.10 -0.15
C THR A 682 24.32 29.67 -1.02
N LYS A 683 24.20 28.53 -1.70
CA LYS A 683 25.26 27.91 -2.51
C LYS A 683 24.75 27.61 -3.92
N SER A 684 25.56 27.89 -4.93
CA SER A 684 25.25 27.60 -6.33
C SER A 684 25.66 26.18 -6.66
N VAL A 685 24.71 25.36 -7.10
CA VAL A 685 24.89 23.92 -7.41
C VAL A 685 24.48 23.69 -8.88
N SER A 686 25.08 22.70 -9.56
CA SER A 686 24.67 22.34 -10.92
C SER A 686 24.55 20.83 -11.07
N LEU A 687 23.43 20.40 -11.66
CA LEU A 687 23.19 19.03 -12.11
C LEU A 687 23.43 18.96 -13.62
N THR A 688 23.99 17.86 -14.11
CA THR A 688 24.20 17.64 -15.55
C THR A 688 23.53 16.35 -15.99
N THR A 689 23.29 16.19 -17.30
CA THR A 689 22.68 14.97 -17.86
C THR A 689 23.45 13.68 -17.55
N ASN A 690 24.75 13.80 -17.23
CA ASN A 690 25.61 12.67 -16.83
C ASN A 690 25.92 12.63 -15.32
N GLU A 691 25.45 13.62 -14.56
CA GLU A 691 25.71 13.82 -13.14
C GLU A 691 24.45 14.42 -12.49
N LEU A 692 23.44 13.57 -12.33
CA LEU A 692 22.12 13.91 -11.77
C LEU A 692 22.12 13.98 -10.24
N MET A 693 23.28 14.23 -9.63
CA MET A 693 23.49 14.20 -8.18
C MET A 693 24.50 15.28 -7.79
N ALA A 694 24.16 16.13 -6.84
CA ALA A 694 25.11 17.12 -6.31
C ALA A 694 24.91 17.40 -4.81
N THR A 695 25.97 17.89 -4.17
CA THR A 695 26.00 18.12 -2.72
C THR A 695 26.14 19.60 -2.34
N ALA A 696 25.45 20.00 -1.27
CA ALA A 696 25.66 21.29 -0.60
C ALA A 696 25.42 21.15 0.91
N ASP A 697 26.50 21.00 1.68
CA ASP A 697 26.46 20.99 3.14
C ASP A 697 26.42 22.42 3.70
N PHE A 698 25.92 22.63 4.93
CA PHE A 698 25.82 23.95 5.58
C PHE A 698 26.16 23.89 7.08
N GLY A 699 27.32 24.43 7.45
CA GLY A 699 27.74 24.58 8.85
C GLY A 699 27.07 25.75 9.56
N PHE A 700 26.68 25.51 10.82
CA PHE A 700 26.18 26.50 11.77
C PHE A 700 26.77 26.27 13.16
N ALA A 701 27.33 27.32 13.76
CA ALA A 701 27.77 27.31 15.15
C ALA A 701 26.64 27.81 16.08
N ALA A 702 26.54 27.27 17.28
CA ALA A 702 25.67 27.82 18.32
C ALA A 702 26.22 29.18 18.77
N PHE A 703 25.54 30.28 18.41
CA PHE A 703 26.03 31.61 18.68
C PHE A 703 25.52 32.08 20.04
N ALA A 704 26.33 31.84 21.08
CA ALA A 704 26.17 32.44 22.39
C ALA A 704 26.38 33.96 22.29
N SER A 705 25.36 34.68 21.80
CA SER A 705 25.43 36.12 21.61
C SER A 705 25.73 36.79 22.94
N ARG A 706 26.75 37.66 22.95
CA ARG A 706 27.11 38.45 24.14
C ARG A 706 26.01 39.43 24.54
N TRP A 707 25.06 39.68 23.65
CA TRP A 707 23.87 40.48 23.88
C TRP A 707 22.65 39.63 24.27
N GLN A 708 22.82 38.33 24.52
CA GLN A 708 21.78 37.40 25.00
C GLN A 708 22.12 36.89 26.41
N ASN A 709 21.14 36.86 27.30
CA ASN A 709 21.32 36.32 28.65
C ASN A 709 21.53 34.79 28.60
N GLN A 710 22.72 34.35 29.01
CA GLN A 710 23.14 32.94 28.97
C GLN A 710 22.47 32.05 30.04
N THR A 711 21.78 32.63 31.02
CA THR A 711 21.03 31.89 32.05
C THR A 711 19.56 31.74 31.65
N ASN A 712 18.96 32.81 31.13
CA ASN A 712 17.59 32.83 30.63
C ASN A 712 17.44 33.95 29.60
N ARG A 713 17.42 33.62 28.30
CA ARG A 713 17.43 34.61 27.20
C ARG A 713 16.30 35.65 27.23
N PHE A 714 15.21 35.41 27.95
CA PHE A 714 14.09 36.35 28.07
C PHE A 714 14.24 37.34 29.25
N ASP A 715 15.14 37.08 30.20
CA ASP A 715 15.55 38.00 31.26
C ASP A 715 16.58 38.98 30.68
N VAL A 716 16.09 40.02 30.02
CA VAL A 716 16.89 41.04 29.33
C VAL A 716 17.71 41.86 30.33
N ASN A 717 17.12 42.18 31.49
CA ASN A 717 17.74 43.09 32.45
C ASN A 717 18.68 42.37 33.46
N ASN A 718 18.59 41.04 33.54
CA ASN A 718 19.33 40.16 34.44
C ASN A 718 19.00 40.39 35.93
N ASP A 719 17.71 40.51 36.26
CA ASP A 719 17.22 40.51 37.65
C ASP A 719 16.78 39.12 38.16
N GLY A 720 16.67 38.13 37.28
CA GLY A 720 16.25 36.76 37.58
C GLY A 720 14.77 36.47 37.29
N ALA A 721 14.01 37.42 36.77
CA ALA A 721 12.64 37.22 36.30
C ALA A 721 12.50 37.47 34.79
N VAL A 722 11.39 37.03 34.20
CA VAL A 722 10.95 37.46 32.86
C VAL A 722 9.73 38.34 33.04
N SER A 723 9.81 39.60 32.63
CA SER A 723 8.81 40.60 32.98
C SER A 723 8.55 41.61 31.86
N PRO A 724 7.46 42.40 31.93
CA PRO A 724 7.24 43.51 31.00
C PRO A 724 8.36 44.57 31.00
N LEU A 725 9.23 44.61 32.03
CA LEU A 725 10.41 45.48 32.04
C LEU A 725 11.44 45.05 30.99
N ASP A 726 11.56 43.75 30.73
CA ASP A 726 12.53 43.17 29.81
C ASP A 726 12.17 43.48 28.35
N ALA A 727 10.90 43.31 27.98
CA ALA A 727 10.38 43.79 26.70
C ALA A 727 10.55 45.32 26.58
N LEU A 728 10.32 46.08 27.67
CA LEU A 728 10.47 47.54 27.69
C LEU A 728 11.92 48.02 27.53
N GLN A 729 12.92 47.27 27.99
CA GLN A 729 14.34 47.56 27.72
C GLN A 729 14.61 47.57 26.21
N ILE A 730 14.16 46.53 25.50
CA ILE A 730 14.33 46.39 24.04
C ILE A 730 13.53 47.47 23.30
N ILE A 731 12.27 47.70 23.68
CA ILE A 731 11.42 48.77 23.10
C ILE A 731 12.08 50.14 23.24
N ASN A 732 12.63 50.47 24.41
CA ASN A 732 13.30 51.75 24.64
C ASN A 732 14.58 51.88 23.81
N ASP A 733 15.36 50.80 23.69
CA ASP A 733 16.57 50.80 22.86
C ASP A 733 16.23 51.00 21.38
N LEU A 734 15.28 50.23 20.84
CA LEU A 734 14.75 50.36 19.47
C LEU A 734 14.21 51.77 19.18
N ASN A 735 13.41 52.34 20.10
CA ASN A 735 12.89 53.71 19.97
C ASN A 735 14.01 54.77 20.01
N SER A 736 15.15 54.47 20.64
CA SER A 736 16.28 55.43 20.78
C SER A 736 17.31 55.37 19.65
N LYS A 737 17.46 54.22 18.98
CA LYS A 737 18.58 53.93 18.06
C LYS A 737 18.17 53.22 16.75
N GLY A 738 16.93 52.74 16.67
CA GLY A 738 16.48 51.85 15.61
C GLY A 738 17.06 50.44 15.69
N SER A 739 16.51 49.56 14.84
CA SER A 739 17.05 48.21 14.63
C SER A 739 18.41 48.26 13.96
N ARG A 740 19.36 47.45 14.44
CA ARG A 740 20.77 47.49 14.03
C ARG A 740 21.49 46.21 14.40
N ILE A 741 22.59 45.92 13.72
CA ILE A 741 23.57 44.92 14.15
C ILE A 741 24.22 45.40 15.45
N LEU A 742 24.31 44.52 16.44
CA LEU A 742 24.94 44.78 17.73
C LEU A 742 26.44 44.44 17.66
N VAL A 743 27.26 45.46 17.46
CA VAL A 743 28.73 45.30 17.47
C VAL A 743 29.25 44.77 18.81
N ILE A 744 30.42 44.12 18.79
CA ILE A 744 31.05 43.51 19.97
C ILE A 744 31.56 44.61 20.92
N ALA A 745 30.69 45.06 21.83
CA ALA A 745 31.07 45.62 23.11
C ALA A 745 30.94 44.55 24.20
N ASP A 746 31.31 44.88 25.44
CA ASP A 746 31.23 43.94 26.56
C ASP A 746 29.77 43.54 26.83
N GLY A 747 29.51 42.23 26.88
CA GLY A 747 28.18 41.65 27.01
C GLY A 747 27.61 41.80 28.41
N VAL A 748 27.12 43.00 28.71
CA VAL A 748 26.48 43.36 29.99
C VAL A 748 25.03 43.76 29.75
N PRO A 749 24.12 43.59 30.74
CA PRO A 749 22.74 43.98 30.60
C PRO A 749 22.55 45.47 30.20
N PRO A 750 21.53 45.81 29.39
CA PRO A 750 20.48 44.92 28.89
C PRO A 750 20.94 43.99 27.75
N TYR A 751 20.52 42.74 27.85
CA TYR A 751 20.70 41.70 26.83
C TYR A 751 19.62 41.83 25.75
N LEU A 752 19.87 42.72 24.78
CA LEU A 752 18.91 43.14 23.75
C LEU A 752 18.60 42.10 22.65
N ASP A 753 19.46 41.09 22.51
CA ASP A 753 19.43 40.07 21.45
C ASP A 753 18.82 38.78 22.01
N VAL A 754 17.50 38.65 21.94
CA VAL A 754 16.75 37.55 22.57
C VAL A 754 16.68 36.35 21.62
N ASN A 755 16.69 36.59 20.31
CA ASN A 755 16.68 35.55 19.30
C ASN A 755 18.08 34.94 19.01
N GLY A 756 19.17 35.64 19.32
CA GLY A 756 20.56 35.23 19.11
C GLY A 756 21.15 35.57 17.73
N ASP A 757 20.52 36.45 16.93
CA ASP A 757 20.92 36.75 15.54
C ASP A 757 22.03 37.81 15.40
N GLY A 758 22.48 38.41 16.51
CA GLY A 758 23.52 39.44 16.52
C GLY A 758 23.02 40.85 16.18
N SER A 759 21.71 41.06 16.14
CA SER A 759 21.07 42.37 15.98
C SER A 759 20.13 42.68 17.15
N VAL A 760 19.41 43.80 17.05
CA VAL A 760 18.23 44.08 17.88
C VAL A 760 17.10 44.52 16.96
N ALA A 761 15.96 43.84 17.05
CA ALA A 761 14.81 44.04 16.19
C ALA A 761 13.47 43.86 16.95
N PRO A 762 12.32 44.25 16.36
CA PRO A 762 11.02 44.08 17.01
C PRO A 762 10.65 42.61 17.31
N ILE A 763 11.33 41.65 16.69
CA ILE A 763 11.16 40.22 16.97
C ILE A 763 11.67 39.83 18.37
N ASP A 764 12.70 40.49 18.89
CA ASP A 764 13.23 40.23 20.24
C ASP A 764 12.22 40.65 21.31
N VAL A 765 11.57 41.81 21.11
CA VAL A 765 10.45 42.27 21.93
C VAL A 765 9.33 41.22 21.95
N LEU A 766 8.94 40.71 20.78
CA LEU A 766 7.85 39.75 20.63
C LEU A 766 8.18 38.41 21.31
N GLN A 767 9.44 37.95 21.26
CA GLN A 767 9.84 36.73 21.96
C GLN A 767 9.75 36.86 23.49
N VAL A 768 10.07 38.04 24.06
CA VAL A 768 9.87 38.29 25.50
C VAL A 768 8.38 38.37 25.85
N ILE A 769 7.55 39.04 25.04
CA ILE A 769 6.09 39.11 25.26
C ILE A 769 5.47 37.72 25.26
N ASN A 770 5.77 36.90 24.26
CA ASN A 770 5.25 35.53 24.16
C ASN A 770 5.71 34.65 25.35
N ALA A 771 6.92 34.87 25.88
CA ALA A 771 7.39 34.16 27.08
C ALA A 771 6.63 34.58 28.35
N ILE A 772 6.26 35.86 28.48
CA ILE A 772 5.41 36.36 29.59
C ILE A 772 3.99 35.77 29.49
N GLU A 773 3.40 35.75 28.29
CA GLU A 773 2.07 35.18 28.07
C GLU A 773 2.03 33.67 28.32
N ALA A 774 3.06 32.93 27.92
CA ALA A 774 3.20 31.51 28.24
C ALA A 774 3.31 31.28 29.76
N ALA A 775 4.14 32.05 30.46
CA ALA A 775 4.29 31.96 31.92
C ALA A 775 2.99 32.33 32.68
N ALA A 776 2.18 33.25 32.14
CA ALA A 776 0.87 33.57 32.68
C ALA A 776 -0.16 32.44 32.46
N SER A 777 0.01 31.60 31.44
CA SER A 777 -0.90 30.49 31.15
C SER A 777 -0.67 29.24 32.00
N GLU A 778 0.51 29.05 32.62
CA GLU A 778 0.79 27.90 33.49
C GLU A 778 0.55 28.19 34.98
N GLY A 779 0.09 29.40 35.33
CA GLY A 779 0.22 29.98 36.68
C GLY A 779 -1.04 30.25 37.50
N GLU A 780 -2.25 29.82 37.08
CA GLU A 780 -3.50 30.14 37.81
C GLU A 780 -4.39 28.92 38.12
N SER A 781 -4.96 28.90 39.32
CA SER A 781 -5.97 27.92 39.76
C SER A 781 -7.32 28.62 39.97
N PRO A 782 -8.42 28.08 39.44
CA PRO A 782 -9.56 28.93 39.05
C PRO A 782 -10.39 29.46 40.23
N LEU A 783 -10.33 30.78 40.45
CA LEU A 783 -11.28 31.52 41.30
C LEU A 783 -11.76 32.84 40.67
N LEU A 784 -12.88 32.73 39.93
CA LEU A 784 -13.94 33.76 39.76
C LEU A 784 -13.54 35.17 39.27
N GLY A 785 -13.93 35.54 38.04
CA GLY A 785 -14.27 36.94 37.75
C GLY A 785 -14.04 37.48 36.34
N ASP A 786 -14.92 37.12 35.40
CA ASP A 786 -15.42 37.98 34.31
C ASP A 786 -14.51 39.09 33.73
N SER A 787 -13.92 38.82 32.56
CA SER A 787 -13.69 39.86 31.55
C SER A 787 -13.76 39.26 30.13
N SER A 788 -14.29 40.05 29.19
CA SER A 788 -14.43 39.65 27.77
C SER A 788 -13.15 39.95 26.98
N PRO A 789 -12.83 39.16 25.93
CA PRO A 789 -11.59 39.36 25.16
C PRO A 789 -11.57 40.72 24.45
N ILE A 790 -10.49 41.48 24.64
CA ILE A 790 -10.26 42.74 23.94
C ILE A 790 -9.81 42.41 22.50
N THR A 791 -10.71 42.59 21.53
CA THR A 791 -10.35 42.50 20.11
C THR A 791 -9.65 43.77 19.65
N VAL A 792 -8.38 43.68 19.25
CA VAL A 792 -7.68 44.72 18.49
C VAL A 792 -7.35 44.16 17.11
N LEU A 793 -7.77 44.87 16.06
CA LEU A 793 -7.52 44.47 14.67
C LEU A 793 -6.04 44.65 14.32
N ALA A 794 -5.42 43.62 13.74
CA ALA A 794 -4.21 43.77 12.95
C ALA A 794 -4.57 44.38 11.58
N ALA A 795 -4.19 45.64 11.35
CA ALA A 795 -4.25 46.28 10.03
C ALA A 795 -3.22 47.41 9.92
N ALA A 796 -2.20 47.22 9.07
CA ALA A 796 -1.17 48.22 8.80
C ALA A 796 -0.91 48.39 7.29
N PRO A 797 -1.28 49.53 6.70
CA PRO A 797 -0.64 50.11 5.53
C PRO A 797 0.41 51.17 5.94
N PRO A 798 1.31 51.62 5.03
CA PRO A 798 2.62 52.17 5.42
C PRO A 798 2.65 53.62 5.90
N MET A 799 3.78 53.98 6.51
CA MET A 799 4.09 55.29 7.11
C MET A 799 4.10 56.47 6.13
N ALA A 800 3.75 57.65 6.64
CA ALA A 800 4.16 58.96 6.11
C ALA A 800 4.48 59.90 7.30
N GLU A 801 5.36 60.88 7.10
CA GLU A 801 5.93 61.72 8.17
C GLU A 801 5.00 62.89 8.59
N GLY A 802 4.94 63.25 9.88
CA GLY A 802 4.31 64.53 10.31
C GLY A 802 3.97 64.72 11.81
N GLU A 803 4.59 65.72 12.43
CA GLU A 803 4.08 66.63 13.49
C GLU A 803 3.37 66.08 14.77
N PHE A 804 4.20 65.70 15.77
CA PHE A 804 4.24 66.17 17.18
C PHE A 804 3.08 67.01 17.83
N VAL A 805 2.93 66.88 19.17
CA VAL A 805 2.23 67.78 20.15
C VAL A 805 0.67 67.63 20.21
N GLN A 806 -0.06 67.50 21.35
CA GLN A 806 0.25 67.64 22.79
C GLN A 806 -0.68 66.84 23.77
N THR A 807 -0.17 66.58 25.00
CA THR A 807 -0.87 66.38 26.30
C THR A 807 -1.98 65.34 26.49
N ILE A 808 -1.65 64.33 27.31
CA ILE A 808 -2.56 63.62 28.23
C ILE A 808 -2.84 64.54 29.45
N ALA A 809 -4.11 64.78 29.85
CA ALA A 809 -4.47 65.36 31.16
C ALA A 809 -5.98 65.33 31.52
N ALA A 810 -6.46 64.24 32.17
CA ALA A 810 -7.61 64.18 33.10
C ALA A 810 -7.76 62.69 33.55
N ALA A 811 -7.55 62.31 34.81
CA ALA A 811 -8.47 62.48 35.94
C ALA A 811 -9.87 61.90 35.63
N VAL A 812 -10.23 60.68 36.07
CA VAL A 812 -10.55 60.31 37.47
C VAL A 812 -11.57 61.27 38.09
N GLU A 813 -12.85 60.87 38.12
CA GLU A 813 -13.73 61.08 39.29
C GLU A 813 -15.06 60.28 39.23
N VAL A 814 -15.43 59.71 40.39
CA VAL A 814 -16.79 59.54 40.94
C VAL A 814 -17.77 58.54 40.25
N ASN A 815 -18.75 58.11 41.04
CA ASN A 815 -19.56 56.90 40.91
C ASN A 815 -21.05 57.21 41.24
N SER A 816 -21.94 56.23 41.02
CA SER A 816 -23.25 56.03 41.68
C SER A 816 -24.53 56.79 41.23
N ALA A 817 -25.67 56.14 41.54
CA ALA A 817 -27.09 56.54 41.42
C ALA A 817 -27.66 56.74 39.98
N SER A 818 -28.61 55.95 39.45
CA SER A 818 -29.91 55.40 39.94
C SER A 818 -31.08 56.39 39.84
N LEU A 819 -32.09 56.08 38.99
CA LEU A 819 -33.50 55.92 39.39
C LEU A 819 -34.46 55.55 38.23
N ALA A 820 -35.61 54.97 38.61
CA ALA A 820 -36.92 54.98 37.93
C ALA A 820 -37.14 54.23 36.58
N SER A 821 -37.62 52.98 36.71
CA SER A 821 -38.69 52.39 35.87
C SER A 821 -40.04 53.12 36.13
N PRO A 822 -41.20 52.87 35.43
CA PRO A 822 -41.87 51.54 35.40
C PRO A 822 -42.83 51.24 34.21
N LEU A 823 -43.56 50.10 34.31
CA LEU A 823 -44.79 49.70 33.58
C LEU A 823 -44.65 49.37 32.07
N ASN A 824 -45.39 48.42 31.45
CA ASN A 824 -46.12 47.20 31.87
C ASN A 824 -46.59 46.48 30.55
N ALA A 825 -46.94 45.19 30.45
CA ALA A 825 -46.92 44.03 31.36
C ALA A 825 -47.08 42.72 30.55
N ASN A 826 -46.76 41.57 31.17
CA ASN A 826 -47.43 40.26 30.99
C ASN A 826 -47.29 39.52 29.63
N VAL A 827 -47.34 38.18 29.49
CA VAL A 827 -47.46 36.99 30.39
C VAL A 827 -47.19 35.73 29.50
N GLN A 828 -46.60 34.60 29.91
CA GLN A 828 -45.83 34.21 31.12
C GLN A 828 -45.11 32.85 30.86
N HIS A 829 -43.87 32.68 31.39
CA HIS A 829 -43.29 31.46 32.03
C HIS A 829 -43.40 30.05 31.37
N THR A 830 -42.31 29.33 30.99
CA THR A 830 -41.16 28.71 31.75
C THR A 830 -41.52 27.41 32.50
N VAL A 831 -40.62 26.48 32.88
CA VAL A 831 -39.13 26.36 32.81
C VAL A 831 -38.77 24.97 32.18
N GLU A 832 -37.72 24.15 32.39
CA GLU A 832 -36.44 24.04 33.17
C GLU A 832 -35.61 22.89 32.50
N SER A 833 -34.27 22.74 32.52
CA SER A 833 -33.12 23.62 32.81
C SER A 833 -31.83 23.16 32.05
N SER A 834 -30.71 22.86 32.71
CA SER A 834 -29.34 22.67 32.14
C SER A 834 -28.71 21.28 32.45
N PRO A 835 -27.60 20.86 31.78
CA PRO A 835 -27.16 19.46 31.71
C PRO A 835 -25.90 19.10 32.53
N ARG A 836 -25.48 17.82 32.54
CA ARG A 836 -24.06 17.42 32.77
C ARG A 836 -23.70 15.97 32.33
N VAL A 837 -22.50 15.85 31.73
CA VAL A 837 -21.50 14.76 31.78
C VAL A 837 -21.91 13.32 31.38
N GLN A 838 -21.07 12.70 30.53
CA GLN A 838 -21.07 11.28 30.20
C GLN A 838 -19.62 10.78 30.04
N LEU A 839 -19.24 9.70 30.75
CA LEU A 839 -18.05 8.82 30.57
C LEU A 839 -18.32 7.51 31.36
N PRO A 840 -17.55 6.40 31.18
CA PRO A 840 -18.13 5.07 30.97
C PRO A 840 -17.98 4.08 32.14
N PRO A 841 -18.45 2.83 31.94
CA PRO A 841 -17.66 1.66 32.36
C PRO A 841 -17.57 0.54 31.29
N GLN A 842 -16.75 -0.48 31.58
CA GLN A 842 -16.38 -1.59 30.70
C GLN A 842 -17.30 -2.85 30.82
N ALA A 843 -17.03 -3.83 29.95
CA ALA A 843 -17.74 -5.10 29.74
C ALA A 843 -17.92 -6.04 30.96
N THR A 844 -18.89 -6.97 30.86
CA THR A 844 -18.75 -8.36 31.39
C THR A 844 -19.81 -9.35 30.85
N ALA A 845 -19.34 -10.58 30.57
CA ALA A 845 -19.99 -11.91 30.63
C ALA A 845 -21.50 -12.14 30.32
N GLU A 846 -21.75 -12.83 29.20
CA GLU A 846 -22.28 -14.22 29.08
C GLU A 846 -23.64 -14.69 29.70
N VAL A 847 -24.26 -15.66 28.99
CA VAL A 847 -25.32 -16.63 29.39
C VAL A 847 -26.77 -16.13 29.60
N ALA A 848 -27.63 -16.40 28.59
CA ALA A 848 -28.99 -16.93 28.79
C ALA A 848 -29.52 -17.63 27.52
N LYS A 849 -29.98 -18.88 27.62
CA LYS A 849 -30.70 -19.60 26.53
C LYS A 849 -32.19 -19.74 26.83
N SER A 850 -33.02 -19.39 25.85
CA SER A 850 -34.39 -19.87 25.62
C SER A 850 -35.47 -19.61 26.69
N GLN A 851 -36.52 -18.88 26.29
CA GLN A 851 -37.88 -19.42 26.31
C GLN A 851 -38.77 -18.80 25.20
N ARG A 852 -39.96 -19.36 24.97
CA ARG A 852 -40.70 -19.26 23.70
C ARG A 852 -42.04 -18.50 23.79
N LEU A 853 -42.43 -17.99 22.61
CA LEU A 853 -43.79 -17.88 22.05
C LEU A 853 -44.70 -16.66 22.33
N SER A 854 -45.05 -16.03 21.20
CA SER A 854 -46.36 -15.48 20.82
C SER A 854 -46.83 -14.13 21.38
N HIS A 855 -46.89 -13.14 20.48
CA HIS A 855 -48.17 -12.66 19.93
C HIS A 855 -48.02 -12.32 18.43
N VAL A 856 -49.14 -12.32 17.69
CA VAL A 856 -49.17 -12.14 16.22
C VAL A 856 -50.21 -11.08 15.83
N ALA A 857 -49.79 -10.11 15.02
CA ALA A 857 -50.63 -9.27 14.16
C ALA A 857 -49.72 -8.66 13.06
N THR A 858 -49.69 -9.22 11.84
CA THR A 858 -50.35 -8.66 10.63
C THR A 858 -50.04 -7.16 10.40
N LYS A 859 -49.54 -6.72 9.23
CA LYS A 859 -49.97 -7.07 7.86
C LYS A 859 -49.10 -6.28 6.83
N PRO A 860 -49.09 -6.61 5.52
CA PRO A 860 -48.89 -7.90 4.84
C PRO A 860 -47.52 -7.95 4.12
N ALA A 861 -47.21 -9.06 3.45
CA ALA A 861 -46.25 -9.05 2.33
C ALA A 861 -46.95 -8.56 1.04
N SER A 862 -46.17 -7.99 0.11
CA SER A 862 -46.45 -7.99 -1.31
C SER A 862 -45.55 -9.03 -1.96
N ASP A 863 -46.09 -9.85 -2.87
CA ASP A 863 -45.29 -10.73 -3.70
C ASP A 863 -44.58 -9.88 -4.77
N ASP A 864 -43.29 -9.61 -4.59
CA ASP A 864 -42.40 -9.38 -5.74
C ASP A 864 -41.82 -10.74 -6.12
N LEU A 865 -42.42 -11.32 -7.16
CA LEU A 865 -41.81 -12.40 -7.92
C LEU A 865 -40.54 -11.86 -8.58
N LEU A 866 -39.48 -12.66 -8.63
CA LEU A 866 -38.36 -12.42 -9.55
C LEU A 866 -38.95 -12.20 -10.96
N THR A 867 -38.69 -11.04 -11.55
CA THR A 867 -39.10 -10.76 -12.93
C THR A 867 -38.38 -11.72 -13.87
N THR A 868 -39.04 -12.09 -14.97
CA THR A 868 -38.42 -12.93 -16.00
C THR A 868 -37.15 -12.26 -16.51
N ASP A 869 -37.22 -10.94 -16.70
CA ASP A 869 -36.15 -9.99 -16.99
C ASP A 869 -34.91 -10.22 -16.10
N ALA A 870 -35.05 -10.35 -14.77
CA ALA A 870 -33.91 -10.51 -13.85
C ALA A 870 -33.29 -11.92 -13.84
N ILE A 871 -33.96 -12.89 -14.47
CA ILE A 871 -33.43 -14.24 -14.72
C ILE A 871 -32.83 -14.30 -16.13
N GLU A 872 -33.43 -13.60 -17.10
CA GLU A 872 -32.88 -13.41 -18.45
C GLU A 872 -31.56 -12.62 -18.40
N ASP A 873 -31.48 -11.50 -17.66
CA ASP A 873 -30.23 -10.74 -17.40
C ASP A 873 -29.10 -11.65 -16.84
N ALA A 874 -29.44 -12.56 -15.92
CA ALA A 874 -28.49 -13.46 -15.27
C ALA A 874 -28.05 -14.62 -16.19
N ILE A 875 -28.94 -15.08 -17.07
CA ILE A 875 -28.63 -16.09 -18.10
C ILE A 875 -27.81 -15.47 -19.25
N GLU A 876 -28.13 -14.24 -19.65
CA GLU A 876 -27.40 -13.51 -20.70
C GLU A 876 -25.98 -13.18 -20.22
N ALA A 877 -25.80 -12.72 -18.97
CA ALA A 877 -24.47 -12.57 -18.37
C ALA A 877 -23.68 -13.89 -18.28
N PHE A 878 -24.34 -15.00 -17.90
CA PHE A 878 -23.70 -16.33 -17.87
C PHE A 878 -23.30 -16.84 -19.27
N ALA A 879 -24.11 -16.57 -20.29
CA ALA A 879 -23.83 -16.90 -21.67
C ALA A 879 -22.71 -16.02 -22.27
N GLU A 880 -22.64 -14.73 -21.91
CA GLU A 880 -21.53 -13.85 -22.29
C GLU A 880 -20.21 -14.26 -21.62
N ASP A 881 -20.22 -14.61 -20.32
CA ASP A 881 -19.06 -15.18 -19.61
C ASP A 881 -18.54 -16.45 -20.31
N LEU A 882 -19.44 -17.38 -20.68
CA LEU A 882 -19.08 -18.61 -21.40
C LEU A 882 -18.54 -18.31 -22.81
N ALA A 883 -19.23 -17.47 -23.57
CA ALA A 883 -18.89 -17.17 -24.96
C ALA A 883 -17.54 -16.45 -25.07
N ALA A 884 -17.29 -15.46 -24.20
CA ALA A 884 -16.03 -14.74 -24.13
C ALA A 884 -14.86 -15.64 -23.71
N PHE A 885 -15.05 -16.49 -22.70
CA PHE A 885 -13.97 -17.35 -22.19
C PHE A 885 -13.58 -18.47 -23.16
N TRP A 886 -14.54 -19.05 -23.89
CA TRP A 886 -14.30 -20.18 -24.81
C TRP A 886 -14.20 -19.79 -26.30
N GLY A 887 -14.38 -18.52 -26.65
CA GLY A 887 -14.33 -18.04 -28.04
C GLY A 887 -15.49 -18.55 -28.91
N LEU A 888 -16.64 -18.81 -28.30
CA LEU A 888 -17.86 -19.26 -28.96
C LEU A 888 -18.72 -18.06 -29.39
N SER A 889 -19.63 -18.25 -30.34
CA SER A 889 -20.70 -17.28 -30.62
C SER A 889 -21.81 -17.40 -29.58
N GLN A 890 -22.52 -16.31 -29.25
CA GLN A 890 -23.72 -16.34 -28.40
C GLN A 890 -24.77 -17.37 -28.87
N ASP A 891 -24.95 -17.59 -30.18
CA ASP A 891 -25.82 -18.66 -30.74
C ASP A 891 -25.32 -20.11 -30.47
N SER A 892 -24.23 -20.30 -29.71
CA SER A 892 -23.56 -21.59 -29.44
C SER A 892 -23.08 -21.75 -27.99
N ALA A 893 -23.45 -20.81 -27.12
CA ALA A 893 -23.26 -20.86 -25.67
C ALA A 893 -24.62 -21.09 -24.97
#